data_AF-A0A534L1C6-F1
#
_entry.id   AF-A0A534L1C6-F1
#
_cell.length_a   1.000
_cell.length_b   1.000
_cell.length_c   1.000
_cell.angle_alpha   90.00
_cell.angle_beta   90.00
_cell.angle_gamma   90.00
#
_symmetry.space_group_name_H-M   'P 1'
#
loop_
_entity.id
_entity.type
_entity.pdbx_description
1 polymer ?
#
loop_
_entity_poly.entity_id
_entity_poly.type
_entity_poly.pdbx_seq_one_letter_code
_entity_poly.pdbx_strand_id
1 'polypeptide(L)'
;MYPRASYPERPIDSRVLVARSNSWSRSTPPASSFDKSCGTTGPRYSRPVFIFSNGGVGVGLRNAEQAFIRREPSFAFMGSARPAVLAVVAFLLVFWSVFAPAVGQNPVGHMVVTTDYELFGTSDLNGGGHVTWTLTGAKAADLRAKILHLFDEYGQIPRGFPFEGAATSANGDGVLEAAEGANYTDRVENVLEGSGGQGTLVQYMRLWPFDLREKNPDPAVGFSRSTSGLANTNLSTSADVEIRMLFEANTTTRSARVPLPTESLADSLYRVFWYEAAQPANLNASGLYPGWPFLVEGGWNIVPAPGCPAGVPSPCEALWAGNPATGTYGNNTVAAARTTADPVRAISSAVYVPFDLRFASQAWATFNYTGQVADAQDRLRLQIAHAPAFTDWTNLLFGTSPDLPQTAVGVWSNVRVNLTSYLGDRVRLRLNFTSDATGSARGFFIRDFTLHAPSFYEGDVVQDDTHYLVGPLSFSSPVVRSGGLQAIRTPGGEILFYSSTRNASSIPNETIRYAAFDVFENPQVLFAVMLVASYAISRVQHGAYLRYRESHPAAYRLAVHKAKWLHRIGALAIGLLVLAYFVPTATWILGVRVFVSGLEYWLFAITLTLVLGFGTRAYYSGKVERAASVESEEEQVVVKKVAIPTGPPEAGGVLGTCPHCQREILEADPTYRCTCGAMYHLSCAASLTQCPNCRTPITVEADRTTTDVSMRCESCGEVQTVPQGTDPRAAPCSNCSEFLRHLDEGRRYLVVASNPAIGFAWLRDLTKLGRPAICMTSAAAERMRLEFGVKDVPVVQVSGHGADAIDPKELDPVGLRPILQVTRERKGGVILYDGLDQIISESSLADVIRFLRKANDMAFVHGVTVIARVSPGVLSDEDIRRLNAEFDEYLDLSAHL
;
A
#
# COMPACT_ATOMS: atom_id res chain seq x y z
N MET A 1 54.65 40.89 -11.04
CA MET A 1 55.59 40.24 -11.97
C MET A 1 54.86 40.01 -13.30
N TYR A 2 55.39 40.49 -14.42
CA TYR A 2 55.00 40.16 -15.81
C TYR A 2 56.10 39.25 -16.42
N PRO A 3 56.00 38.68 -17.65
CA PRO A 3 55.02 38.85 -18.74
C PRO A 3 54.36 37.51 -19.19
N ARG A 4 53.60 37.31 -20.28
CA ARG A 4 52.69 38.02 -21.25
C ARG A 4 51.90 36.85 -21.90
N ALA A 5 50.60 36.84 -22.21
CA ALA A 5 49.63 37.83 -22.70
C ALA A 5 49.75 38.18 -24.21
N SER A 6 48.85 37.61 -25.03
CA SER A 6 48.51 38.07 -26.40
C SER A 6 47.08 37.65 -26.78
N TYR A 7 46.18 38.63 -26.86
CA TYR A 7 44.84 38.63 -27.48
C TYR A 7 44.99 38.87 -29.02
N PRO A 8 43.96 39.17 -29.87
CA PRO A 8 42.52 39.50 -29.65
C PRO A 8 41.58 38.77 -30.68
N GLU A 9 40.33 39.05 -31.07
CA GLU A 9 39.23 40.02 -30.82
C GLU A 9 37.95 39.52 -31.58
N ARG A 10 36.86 40.31 -31.62
CA ARG A 10 35.70 40.18 -32.57
C ARG A 10 35.86 41.25 -33.70
N PRO A 11 34.94 41.55 -34.67
CA PRO A 11 33.54 41.10 -34.90
C PRO A 11 33.09 40.97 -36.41
N ILE A 12 31.76 40.85 -36.64
CA ILE A 12 30.95 41.28 -37.84
C ILE A 12 31.38 40.82 -39.25
N ASP A 13 30.51 40.09 -39.97
CA ASP A 13 29.58 40.67 -40.99
C ASP A 13 28.45 39.66 -41.37
N SER A 14 27.74 39.89 -42.48
CA SER A 14 26.33 39.53 -42.69
C SER A 14 26.01 39.16 -44.16
N ARG A 15 24.70 38.97 -44.46
CA ARG A 15 24.05 38.65 -45.77
C ARG A 15 23.89 37.13 -46.05
N VAL A 16 22.79 36.64 -46.67
CA VAL A 16 21.60 37.31 -47.24
C VAL A 16 20.31 36.46 -47.12
N LEU A 17 19.16 37.10 -47.40
CA LEU A 17 17.76 36.57 -47.42
C LEU A 17 17.59 35.25 -48.22
N VAL A 18 16.53 34.42 -48.09
CA VAL A 18 15.07 34.64 -48.21
C VAL A 18 14.30 33.40 -47.64
N ALA A 19 13.01 33.37 -47.25
CA ALA A 19 12.14 34.21 -46.39
C ALA A 19 10.69 33.61 -46.36
N ARG A 20 9.89 33.94 -45.31
CA ARG A 20 8.40 33.80 -45.20
C ARG A 20 7.76 32.37 -45.14
N SER A 21 6.54 32.17 -44.60
CA SER A 21 5.76 32.87 -43.54
C SER A 21 4.41 32.15 -43.24
N ASN A 22 3.83 32.44 -42.06
CA ASN A 22 2.41 32.37 -41.66
C ASN A 22 1.79 31.06 -41.14
N SER A 23 0.83 31.28 -40.25
CA SER A 23 -0.02 30.34 -39.53
C SER A 23 -1.47 30.35 -40.07
N TRP A 24 -2.31 29.42 -39.57
CA TRP A 24 -3.80 29.39 -39.48
C TRP A 24 -4.30 27.93 -39.66
N SER A 25 -5.54 27.50 -39.35
CA SER A 25 -6.52 27.83 -38.28
C SER A 25 -7.65 26.78 -38.37
N ARG A 26 -8.63 26.76 -37.44
CA ARG A 26 -9.70 25.72 -37.34
C ARG A 26 -11.03 26.17 -37.99
N SER A 27 -11.62 25.38 -38.90
CA SER A 27 -13.06 25.49 -39.28
C SER A 27 -13.63 24.28 -40.07
N THR A 28 -14.92 23.96 -39.85
CA THR A 28 -15.82 23.03 -40.60
C THR A 28 -16.90 23.86 -41.36
N PRO A 29 -18.02 23.35 -41.96
CA PRO A 29 -18.52 21.99 -42.32
C PRO A 29 -18.72 21.90 -43.88
N PRO A 30 -19.85 21.56 -44.58
CA PRO A 30 -21.05 20.71 -44.31
C PRO A 30 -21.54 19.73 -45.45
N ALA A 31 -22.29 18.70 -45.00
CA ALA A 31 -23.48 18.00 -45.57
C ALA A 31 -23.87 17.92 -47.08
N SER A 32 -24.26 16.70 -47.53
CA SER A 32 -25.44 16.35 -48.39
C SER A 32 -25.44 14.85 -48.76
N SER A 33 -26.45 14.28 -49.46
CA SER A 33 -27.75 13.79 -48.92
C SER A 33 -28.45 12.79 -49.89
N PHE A 34 -29.47 12.04 -49.42
CA PHE A 34 -30.35 11.06 -50.14
C PHE A 34 -29.69 9.79 -50.76
N ASP A 35 -30.41 8.71 -51.13
CA ASP A 35 -31.47 7.92 -50.43
C ASP A 35 -31.61 6.50 -51.08
N LYS A 36 -32.61 5.71 -50.66
CA LYS A 36 -33.07 4.34 -51.10
C LYS A 36 -33.14 4.13 -52.65
N SER A 37 -33.27 2.93 -53.23
CA SER A 37 -34.04 1.72 -52.81
C SER A 37 -33.66 0.39 -53.52
N CYS A 38 -34.37 -0.69 -53.18
CA CYS A 38 -34.14 -2.10 -53.55
C CYS A 38 -34.29 -2.50 -55.04
N GLY A 39 -33.67 -3.63 -55.42
CA GLY A 39 -33.98 -4.46 -56.59
C GLY A 39 -33.59 -5.93 -56.34
N THR A 40 -34.29 -6.92 -56.93
CA THR A 40 -34.25 -8.34 -56.49
C THR A 40 -33.85 -9.36 -57.59
N THR A 41 -33.60 -10.60 -57.14
CA THR A 41 -33.42 -11.88 -57.88
C THR A 41 -31.99 -12.26 -58.35
N GLY A 42 -31.76 -13.58 -58.46
CA GLY A 42 -30.49 -14.21 -58.90
C GLY A 42 -30.69 -15.03 -60.20
N PRO A 43 -29.95 -16.13 -60.50
CA PRO A 43 -29.07 -16.93 -59.63
C PRO A 43 -27.69 -17.33 -60.27
N ARG A 44 -26.93 -18.17 -59.55
CA ARG A 44 -25.83 -19.09 -60.02
C ARG A 44 -24.97 -18.68 -61.24
N TYR A 45 -23.67 -18.53 -61.02
CA TYR A 45 -22.68 -19.62 -61.26
C TYR A 45 -21.30 -19.27 -60.66
N SER A 46 -20.44 -20.28 -60.50
CA SER A 46 -19.13 -20.19 -59.82
C SER A 46 -17.96 -20.54 -60.73
N ARG A 47 -16.84 -19.82 -60.58
CA ARG A 47 -15.47 -20.30 -60.87
C ARG A 47 -14.44 -19.66 -59.90
N PRO A 48 -13.24 -20.25 -59.73
CA PRO A 48 -12.49 -20.15 -58.47
C PRO A 48 -11.28 -19.20 -58.52
N VAL A 49 -10.74 -18.89 -57.34
CA VAL A 49 -9.37 -18.39 -57.13
C VAL A 49 -8.70 -19.26 -56.07
N PHE A 50 -7.45 -19.65 -56.30
CA PHE A 50 -6.64 -20.47 -55.38
C PHE A 50 -5.91 -19.60 -54.34
N ILE A 51 -5.66 -20.14 -53.16
CA ILE A 51 -4.62 -19.66 -52.23
C ILE A 51 -3.72 -20.85 -51.88
N PHE A 52 -2.41 -20.64 -51.91
CA PHE A 52 -1.40 -21.67 -51.68
C PHE A 52 -1.26 -22.01 -50.18
N SER A 53 -0.93 -23.26 -49.90
CA SER A 53 -0.34 -23.71 -48.63
C SER A 53 0.91 -24.56 -48.92
N ASN A 54 1.98 -24.35 -48.15
CA ASN A 54 3.26 -25.03 -48.35
C ASN A 54 3.47 -26.15 -47.31
N GLY A 55 3.56 -27.40 -47.78
CA GLY A 55 4.07 -28.55 -47.03
C GLY A 55 3.10 -29.18 -46.02
N GLY A 56 2.78 -30.48 -46.10
CA GLY A 56 3.12 -31.45 -47.14
C GLY A 56 2.36 -32.79 -46.99
N VAL A 57 1.68 -33.18 -48.06
CA VAL A 57 1.09 -34.49 -48.43
C VAL A 57 1.14 -35.65 -47.41
N GLY A 58 -0.03 -36.17 -47.05
CA GLY A 58 -0.24 -37.53 -46.50
C GLY A 58 -1.66 -38.01 -46.81
N VAL A 59 -1.81 -39.14 -47.52
CA VAL A 59 -3.10 -39.55 -48.13
C VAL A 59 -3.97 -40.36 -47.16
N GLY A 60 -5.27 -40.05 -47.11
CA GLY A 60 -6.29 -40.86 -46.43
C GLY A 60 -7.58 -40.92 -47.25
N LEU A 61 -7.89 -42.09 -47.83
CA LEU A 61 -9.12 -42.33 -48.58
C LEU A 61 -10.33 -42.30 -47.63
N ARG A 62 -11.37 -41.55 -48.02
CA ARG A 62 -12.71 -41.66 -47.44
C ARG A 62 -13.62 -42.38 -48.43
N ASN A 63 -14.04 -43.60 -48.10
CA ASN A 63 -15.39 -44.01 -48.44
C ASN A 63 -16.34 -43.37 -47.42
N ALA A 64 -17.49 -42.91 -47.89
CA ALA A 64 -18.54 -42.32 -47.08
C ALA A 64 -19.67 -43.34 -46.86
N GLU A 65 -20.77 -42.85 -46.27
CA GLU A 65 -22.05 -43.51 -45.99
C GLU A 65 -22.17 -44.16 -44.59
N GLN A 66 -23.21 -43.87 -43.79
CA GLN A 66 -24.21 -42.79 -43.86
C GLN A 66 -24.55 -42.27 -42.43
N ALA A 67 -25.06 -41.03 -42.42
CA ALA A 67 -25.60 -40.26 -41.31
C ALA A 67 -26.73 -40.98 -40.52
N PHE A 68 -27.10 -40.61 -39.29
CA PHE A 68 -27.86 -39.39 -38.89
C PHE A 68 -27.93 -39.35 -37.33
N ILE A 69 -27.72 -38.26 -36.57
CA ILE A 69 -28.72 -37.24 -36.15
C ILE A 69 -28.08 -36.13 -35.27
N ARG A 70 -28.66 -34.92 -35.29
CA ARG A 70 -28.51 -33.73 -34.41
C ARG A 70 -27.11 -33.14 -34.13
N ARG A 71 -26.98 -31.85 -34.48
CA ARG A 71 -26.00 -30.88 -33.94
C ARG A 71 -26.61 -30.12 -32.76
N GLU A 72 -25.77 -29.72 -31.82
CA GLU A 72 -26.00 -28.56 -30.94
C GLU A 72 -24.99 -27.44 -31.28
N PRO A 73 -25.25 -26.15 -30.94
CA PRO A 73 -24.52 -25.03 -31.52
C PRO A 73 -23.08 -24.88 -30.98
N SER A 74 -22.12 -24.91 -31.90
CA SER A 74 -20.71 -24.66 -31.62
C SER A 74 -20.42 -23.16 -31.45
N PHE A 75 -20.53 -22.64 -30.22
CA PHE A 75 -19.94 -21.34 -29.87
C PHE A 75 -18.41 -21.45 -29.88
N ALA A 76 -17.80 -20.96 -30.95
CA ALA A 76 -16.35 -20.83 -31.07
C ALA A 76 -15.88 -19.50 -30.47
N PHE A 77 -14.91 -19.55 -29.56
CA PHE A 77 -14.03 -18.41 -29.27
C PHE A 77 -12.61 -18.92 -29.01
N MET A 78 -11.61 -18.12 -29.41
CA MET A 78 -10.25 -18.59 -29.65
C MET A 78 -9.44 -18.88 -28.39
N GLY A 79 -8.54 -19.86 -28.48
CA GLY A 79 -7.55 -20.14 -27.45
C GLY A 79 -6.26 -19.37 -27.67
N SER A 80 -5.98 -18.38 -26.81
CA SER A 80 -4.63 -18.06 -26.34
C SER A 80 -4.72 -17.28 -25.03
N ALA A 81 -3.74 -17.43 -24.13
CA ALA A 81 -3.74 -16.74 -22.84
C ALA A 81 -3.30 -15.26 -22.94
N ARG A 82 -2.58 -14.90 -24.02
CA ARG A 82 -2.02 -13.55 -24.23
C ARG A 82 -3.06 -12.41 -24.22
N PRO A 83 -4.21 -12.48 -24.93
CA PRO A 83 -5.22 -11.42 -24.84
C PRO A 83 -5.89 -11.32 -23.46
N ALA A 84 -5.95 -12.40 -22.68
CA ALA A 84 -6.48 -12.33 -21.31
C ALA A 84 -5.50 -11.60 -20.38
N VAL A 85 -4.21 -11.90 -20.46
CA VAL A 85 -3.16 -11.17 -19.70
C VAL A 85 -3.07 -9.71 -20.16
N LEU A 86 -3.13 -9.44 -21.47
CA LEU A 86 -3.19 -8.06 -21.98
C LEU A 86 -4.45 -7.32 -21.56
N ALA A 87 -5.61 -7.99 -21.48
CA ALA A 87 -6.84 -7.39 -20.96
C ALA A 87 -6.75 -7.10 -19.46
N VAL A 88 -6.12 -7.97 -18.66
CA VAL A 88 -5.87 -7.71 -17.22
C VAL A 88 -4.85 -6.59 -17.01
N VAL A 89 -3.76 -6.56 -17.78
CA VAL A 89 -2.76 -5.48 -17.70
C VAL A 89 -3.34 -4.15 -18.20
N ALA A 90 -4.12 -4.15 -19.29
CA ALA A 90 -4.82 -2.95 -19.76
C ALA A 90 -5.90 -2.51 -18.77
N PHE A 91 -6.65 -3.44 -18.16
CA PHE A 91 -7.60 -3.12 -17.11
C PHE A 91 -6.90 -2.51 -15.90
N LEU A 92 -5.77 -3.07 -15.43
CA LEU A 92 -4.99 -2.51 -14.34
C LEU A 92 -4.42 -1.12 -14.67
N LEU A 93 -3.85 -0.92 -15.87
CA LEU A 93 -3.33 0.38 -16.30
C LEU A 93 -4.45 1.43 -16.42
N VAL A 94 -5.61 1.06 -16.95
CA VAL A 94 -6.80 1.94 -17.00
C VAL A 94 -7.33 2.22 -15.60
N PHE A 95 -7.44 1.20 -14.74
CA PHE A 95 -7.87 1.30 -13.35
C PHE A 95 -7.02 2.32 -12.59
N TRP A 96 -5.69 2.17 -12.59
CA TRP A 96 -4.78 3.15 -11.98
C TRP A 96 -4.88 4.55 -12.62
N SER A 97 -5.13 4.66 -13.94
CA SER A 97 -5.27 5.96 -14.61
C SER A 97 -6.57 6.72 -14.29
N VAL A 98 -7.59 6.04 -13.72
CA VAL A 98 -8.87 6.66 -13.34
C VAL A 98 -8.83 7.24 -11.92
N PHE A 99 -7.87 6.85 -11.09
CA PHE A 99 -7.75 7.30 -9.69
C PHE A 99 -6.78 8.47 -9.45
N ALA A 100 -6.21 9.07 -10.49
CA ALA A 100 -5.69 10.43 -10.36
C ALA A 100 -6.90 11.40 -10.40
N PRO A 101 -7.31 12.05 -9.28
CA PRO A 101 -8.27 13.13 -9.38
C PRO A 101 -7.65 14.21 -10.26
N ALA A 102 -8.22 14.45 -11.42
CA ALA A 102 -7.84 15.57 -12.26
C ALA A 102 -8.30 16.86 -11.56
N VAL A 103 -7.45 17.38 -10.69
CA VAL A 103 -7.68 18.60 -9.90
C VAL A 103 -7.86 19.77 -10.87
N GLY A 104 -9.12 20.02 -11.22
CA GLY A 104 -9.49 21.21 -11.97
C GLY A 104 -9.16 22.43 -11.14
N GLN A 105 -8.33 23.33 -11.68
CA GLN A 105 -7.92 24.55 -10.99
C GLN A 105 -9.11 25.51 -10.84
N ASN A 106 -9.91 25.29 -9.80
CA ASN A 106 -10.92 26.20 -9.31
C ASN A 106 -10.20 27.43 -8.73
N PRO A 107 -10.44 28.67 -9.21
CA PRO A 107 -9.78 29.86 -8.69
C PRO A 107 -10.07 30.15 -7.21
N VAL A 108 -11.15 29.57 -6.64
CA VAL A 108 -11.45 29.62 -5.20
C VAL A 108 -10.43 28.84 -4.36
N GLY A 109 -9.73 27.87 -4.95
CA GLY A 109 -8.88 26.94 -4.22
C GLY A 109 -9.66 25.91 -3.39
N HIS A 110 -8.93 24.91 -2.91
CA HIS A 110 -9.41 23.88 -1.98
C HIS A 110 -8.20 23.28 -1.23
N MET A 111 -8.48 22.49 -0.19
CA MET A 111 -7.50 21.71 0.56
C MET A 111 -7.60 20.24 0.18
N VAL A 112 -6.47 19.58 -0.04
CA VAL A 112 -6.33 18.12 -0.03
C VAL A 112 -5.62 17.74 1.27
N VAL A 113 -6.12 16.69 1.94
CA VAL A 113 -5.50 16.05 3.11
C VAL A 113 -5.32 14.59 2.77
N THR A 114 -4.09 14.20 2.47
CA THR A 114 -3.71 12.81 2.19
C THR A 114 -3.05 12.21 3.43
N THR A 115 -3.52 11.06 3.89
CA THR A 115 -3.01 10.42 5.12
C THR A 115 -2.74 8.94 4.91
N ASP A 116 -1.47 8.54 4.98
CA ASP A 116 -1.08 7.13 4.98
C ASP A 116 -0.78 6.68 6.42
N TYR A 117 -1.51 5.68 6.91
CA TYR A 117 -1.33 5.07 8.24
C TYR A 117 -0.72 3.67 8.06
N GLU A 118 0.46 3.43 8.64
CA GLU A 118 1.19 2.16 8.60
C GLU A 118 1.21 1.53 10.01
N LEU A 119 0.34 0.54 10.23
CA LEU A 119 0.07 -0.01 11.56
C LEU A 119 0.28 -1.53 11.64
N PHE A 120 0.95 -1.97 12.71
CA PHE A 120 1.41 -3.35 12.89
C PHE A 120 1.08 -3.85 14.30
N GLY A 121 0.54 -5.08 14.43
CA GLY A 121 0.26 -5.65 15.74
C GLY A 121 -0.72 -6.84 15.75
N THR A 122 -1.00 -7.37 16.94
CA THR A 122 -1.78 -8.61 17.14
C THR A 122 -3.06 -8.45 17.96
N SER A 123 -3.20 -7.38 18.74
CA SER A 123 -4.41 -7.08 19.55
C SER A 123 -4.70 -5.59 19.67
N ASP A 124 -3.62 -4.81 19.70
CA ASP A 124 -3.57 -3.35 19.71
C ASP A 124 -2.50 -3.02 18.68
N LEU A 125 -2.78 -2.12 17.75
CA LEU A 125 -1.79 -1.73 16.74
C LEU A 125 -1.07 -0.48 17.19
N ASN A 126 0.23 -0.50 16.95
CA ASN A 126 1.10 0.67 17.01
C ASN A 126 1.82 0.79 15.66
N GLY A 127 2.38 1.95 15.40
CA GLY A 127 3.08 2.24 14.16
C GLY A 127 3.13 3.74 13.94
N GLY A 128 2.99 4.16 12.70
CA GLY A 128 3.00 5.57 12.37
C GLY A 128 2.35 5.85 11.04
N GLY A 129 2.84 6.88 10.37
CA GLY A 129 2.32 7.30 9.08
C GLY A 129 2.80 8.68 8.70
N HIS A 130 2.21 9.22 7.64
CA HIS A 130 2.43 10.60 7.26
C HIS A 130 1.16 11.26 6.77
N VAL A 131 1.04 12.55 7.05
CA VAL A 131 -0.03 13.44 6.60
C VAL A 131 0.58 14.49 5.67
N THR A 132 -0.07 14.71 4.53
CA THR A 132 0.27 15.76 3.57
C THR A 132 -0.94 16.65 3.38
N TRP A 133 -0.78 17.94 3.69
CA TRP A 133 -1.75 18.97 3.35
C TRP A 133 -1.30 19.67 2.07
N THR A 134 -2.16 19.70 1.06
CA THR A 134 -1.94 20.50 -0.15
C THR A 134 -3.07 21.51 -0.28
N LEU A 135 -2.77 22.80 -0.11
CA LEU A 135 -3.73 23.89 -0.32
C LEU A 135 -3.47 24.53 -1.67
N THR A 136 -4.54 24.85 -2.40
CA THR A 136 -4.45 25.40 -3.76
C THR A 136 -5.02 26.81 -3.87
N GLY A 137 -4.54 27.58 -4.85
CA GLY A 137 -5.14 28.87 -5.25
C GLY A 137 -5.35 29.85 -4.10
N ALA A 138 -6.55 30.42 -3.97
CA ALA A 138 -6.84 31.42 -2.93
C ALA A 138 -6.71 30.88 -1.49
N LYS A 139 -6.84 29.55 -1.27
CA LYS A 139 -6.64 28.93 0.05
C LYS A 139 -5.17 28.78 0.41
N ALA A 140 -4.30 28.56 -0.58
CA ALA A 140 -2.85 28.65 -0.40
C ALA A 140 -2.40 30.08 -0.02
N ALA A 141 -2.99 31.08 -0.69
CA ALA A 141 -2.73 32.50 -0.40
C ALA A 141 -3.23 32.95 0.97
N ASP A 142 -4.43 32.53 1.39
CA ASP A 142 -4.99 32.78 2.73
C ASP A 142 -4.10 32.22 3.84
N LEU A 143 -3.71 30.94 3.76
CA LEU A 143 -2.83 30.34 4.78
C LEU A 143 -1.46 31.05 4.82
N ARG A 144 -0.85 31.33 3.66
CA ARG A 144 0.42 32.08 3.57
C ARG A 144 0.30 33.47 4.21
N ALA A 145 -0.79 34.19 3.93
CA ALA A 145 -1.05 35.50 4.52
C ALA A 145 -1.20 35.42 6.04
N LYS A 146 -1.89 34.41 6.59
CA LYS A 146 -2.00 34.21 8.04
C LYS A 146 -0.65 33.86 8.68
N ILE A 147 0.17 33.02 8.04
CA ILE A 147 1.52 32.72 8.55
C ILE A 147 2.37 34.01 8.59
N LEU A 148 2.47 34.73 7.47
CA LEU A 148 3.24 35.99 7.37
C LEU A 148 2.73 37.05 8.36
N HIS A 149 1.43 37.30 8.41
CA HIS A 149 0.83 38.27 9.33
C HIS A 149 1.00 37.93 10.81
N LEU A 150 1.31 36.68 11.19
CA LEU A 150 1.58 36.30 12.59
C LEU A 150 3.08 36.15 12.90
N PHE A 151 3.88 35.64 11.94
CA PHE A 151 5.27 35.23 12.18
C PHE A 151 6.34 36.18 11.60
N ASP A 152 6.00 37.06 10.65
CA ASP A 152 6.86 38.14 10.11
C ASP A 152 6.47 39.53 10.70
N GLU A 153 5.17 39.84 10.82
CA GLU A 153 4.76 41.16 11.37
C GLU A 153 5.02 41.34 12.87
N TYR A 154 5.11 40.25 13.65
CA TYR A 154 5.23 40.31 15.12
C TYR A 154 6.44 39.53 15.62
N GLY A 155 7.37 40.18 16.32
CA GLY A 155 8.53 39.50 16.96
C GLY A 155 8.18 38.53 18.11
N GLN A 156 6.97 38.63 18.64
CA GLN A 156 6.39 37.68 19.59
C GLN A 156 4.90 37.54 19.31
N ILE A 157 4.37 36.33 19.43
CA ILE A 157 2.94 36.02 19.24
C ILE A 157 2.11 36.88 20.22
N PRO A 158 1.16 37.72 19.74
CA PRO A 158 0.38 38.61 20.61
C PRO A 158 -0.47 37.89 21.66
N ARG A 159 -0.91 38.61 22.68
CA ARG A 159 -1.85 38.06 23.68
C ARG A 159 -3.21 37.72 23.08
N GLY A 160 -3.77 36.59 23.54
CA GLY A 160 -5.03 36.02 23.06
C GLY A 160 -4.91 34.95 21.96
N PHE A 161 -3.68 34.67 21.47
CA PHE A 161 -3.41 33.47 20.68
C PHE A 161 -2.94 32.30 21.58
N PRO A 162 -3.13 31.01 21.20
CA PRO A 162 -2.74 29.84 21.99
C PRO A 162 -1.28 29.76 22.45
N PHE A 163 -0.39 30.55 21.84
CA PHE A 163 1.05 30.55 22.09
C PHE A 163 1.58 31.95 22.48
N GLU A 164 0.77 32.76 23.17
CA GLU A 164 1.11 34.15 23.49
C GLU A 164 2.49 34.32 24.17
N GLY A 165 3.23 35.35 23.73
CA GLY A 165 4.57 35.66 24.21
C GLY A 165 5.70 34.80 23.64
N ALA A 166 5.40 33.72 22.91
CA ALA A 166 6.42 32.95 22.20
C ALA A 166 7.04 33.77 21.06
N ALA A 167 8.35 33.64 20.85
CA ALA A 167 9.04 34.25 19.71
C ALA A 167 8.60 33.62 18.38
N THR A 168 8.80 34.35 17.29
CA THR A 168 8.36 34.00 15.92
C THR A 168 9.51 33.88 14.91
N SER A 169 10.70 34.39 15.27
CA SER A 169 11.82 34.69 14.37
C SER A 169 11.57 35.79 13.33
N ALA A 170 10.50 36.58 13.48
CA ALA A 170 10.15 37.71 12.60
C ALA A 170 11.34 38.60 12.24
N ASN A 171 11.51 38.88 10.94
CA ASN A 171 12.47 39.88 10.46
C ASN A 171 11.80 41.21 10.05
N GLY A 172 10.52 41.20 9.63
CA GLY A 172 9.74 42.39 9.27
C GLY A 172 9.88 42.86 7.81
N ASP A 173 10.35 42.01 6.89
CA ASP A 173 10.61 42.36 5.48
C ASP A 173 9.45 42.05 4.51
N GLY A 174 8.43 41.32 4.96
CA GLY A 174 7.27 40.94 4.13
C GLY A 174 7.47 39.69 3.28
N VAL A 175 8.48 38.86 3.57
CA VAL A 175 8.76 37.57 2.94
C VAL A 175 8.87 36.49 4.01
N LEU A 176 7.98 35.50 3.96
CA LEU A 176 7.96 34.36 4.86
C LEU A 176 9.26 33.55 4.74
N GLU A 177 10.17 33.72 5.69
CA GLU A 177 11.44 33.00 5.73
C GLU A 177 11.27 31.56 6.26
N ALA A 178 12.26 30.72 5.98
CA ALA A 178 12.25 29.33 6.43
C ALA A 178 12.31 29.19 7.97
N ALA A 179 12.84 30.17 8.70
CA ALA A 179 12.87 30.18 10.17
C ALA A 179 11.50 30.55 10.80
N GLU A 180 10.78 31.49 10.19
CA GLU A 180 9.42 31.89 10.57
C GLU A 180 8.41 30.78 10.24
N GLY A 181 8.56 30.17 9.06
CA GLY A 181 7.79 29.02 8.64
C GLY A 181 8.03 27.78 9.50
N ALA A 182 9.30 27.50 9.87
CA ALA A 182 9.64 26.45 10.82
C ALA A 182 8.95 26.67 12.17
N ASN A 183 9.05 27.90 12.72
CA ASN A 183 8.33 28.26 13.94
C ASN A 183 6.84 27.95 13.81
N TYR A 184 6.17 28.39 12.74
CA TYR A 184 4.76 28.07 12.50
C TYR A 184 4.48 26.57 12.55
N THR A 185 5.29 25.73 11.90
CA THR A 185 5.11 24.27 11.94
C THR A 185 5.31 23.67 13.33
N ASP A 186 6.24 24.16 14.16
CA ASP A 186 6.34 23.70 15.55
C ASP A 186 5.03 23.96 16.33
N ARG A 187 4.30 25.05 16.02
CA ARG A 187 3.02 25.37 16.68
C ARG A 187 1.89 24.51 16.14
N VAL A 188 1.94 24.11 14.86
CA VAL A 188 1.04 23.08 14.29
C VAL A 188 1.27 21.73 14.95
N GLU A 189 2.52 21.32 15.19
CA GLU A 189 2.86 20.11 15.97
C GLU A 189 2.24 20.21 17.38
N ASN A 190 2.49 21.30 18.13
CA ASN A 190 1.90 21.49 19.46
C ASN A 190 0.35 21.50 19.47
N VAL A 191 -0.30 21.98 18.41
CA VAL A 191 -1.77 21.87 18.23
C VAL A 191 -2.22 20.43 18.02
N LEU A 192 -1.49 19.66 17.21
CA LEU A 192 -1.78 18.25 16.90
C LEU A 192 -1.47 17.31 18.07
N GLU A 193 -0.47 17.63 18.90
CA GLU A 193 -0.11 16.88 20.09
C GLU A 193 -0.96 17.23 21.32
N GLY A 194 -1.48 18.46 21.38
CA GLY A 194 -2.27 18.95 22.49
C GLY A 194 -1.49 19.13 23.80
N SER A 195 -2.11 19.75 24.79
CA SER A 195 -1.48 20.06 26.07
C SER A 195 -1.10 18.79 26.85
N GLY A 196 0.21 18.52 26.91
CA GLY A 196 0.77 17.36 27.62
C GLY A 196 0.75 16.06 26.83
N GLY A 197 0.92 16.11 25.50
CA GLY A 197 1.14 14.93 24.65
C GLY A 197 -0.07 13.98 24.61
N GLN A 198 -1.27 14.54 24.55
CA GLN A 198 -2.50 13.74 24.47
C GLN A 198 -2.78 13.20 23.06
N GLY A 199 -2.21 13.81 22.02
CA GLY A 199 -2.38 13.41 20.64
C GLY A 199 -3.75 13.74 20.05
N THR A 200 -3.79 13.88 18.73
CA THR A 200 -5.05 14.05 18.01
C THR A 200 -5.73 12.70 17.87
N LEU A 201 -6.99 12.60 18.31
CA LEU A 201 -7.81 11.41 18.11
C LEU A 201 -8.41 11.44 16.69
N VAL A 202 -8.09 10.44 15.88
CA VAL A 202 -8.54 10.31 14.49
C VAL A 202 -9.14 8.93 14.28
N GLN A 203 -10.43 8.88 13.91
CA GLN A 203 -11.20 7.65 13.70
C GLN A 203 -11.15 6.66 14.89
N TYR A 204 -10.25 5.66 14.85
CA TYR A 204 -10.01 4.62 15.87
C TYR A 204 -8.61 4.71 16.51
N MET A 205 -7.87 5.78 16.24
CA MET A 205 -6.44 5.97 16.53
C MET A 205 -6.21 7.24 17.36
N ARG A 206 -5.05 7.30 18.03
CA ARG A 206 -4.47 8.51 18.61
C ARG A 206 -3.12 8.73 17.92
N LEU A 207 -2.94 9.90 17.31
CA LEU A 207 -1.76 10.29 16.57
C LEU A 207 -0.89 11.18 17.48
N TRP A 208 0.31 10.70 17.84
CA TRP A 208 1.31 11.38 18.67
C TRP A 208 2.59 10.53 18.77
N PRO A 209 3.81 11.12 18.69
CA PRO A 209 4.09 12.52 18.38
C PRO A 209 3.82 12.89 16.90
N PHE A 210 3.96 14.17 16.56
CA PHE A 210 4.01 14.69 15.20
C PHE A 210 5.38 15.32 14.91
N ASP A 211 5.82 15.30 13.65
CA ASP A 211 7.12 15.84 13.25
C ASP A 211 7.13 16.26 11.77
N LEU A 212 7.99 17.20 11.37
CA LEU A 212 8.30 17.48 9.97
C LEU A 212 8.92 16.24 9.28
N ARG A 213 8.43 15.92 8.06
CA ARG A 213 8.81 14.68 7.34
C ARG A 213 10.32 14.51 7.12
N GLU A 214 11.06 15.60 6.99
CA GLU A 214 12.53 15.62 6.94
C GLU A 214 13.10 16.47 8.09
N LYS A 215 12.77 16.13 9.35
CA LYS A 215 13.34 16.79 10.54
C LYS A 215 14.86 16.91 10.45
N ASN A 216 15.38 18.08 10.83
CA ASN A 216 16.80 18.41 10.78
C ASN A 216 17.20 19.16 12.07
N PRO A 217 18.45 19.05 12.55
CA PRO A 217 18.96 19.87 13.65
C PRO A 217 18.90 21.39 13.39
N ASP A 218 18.83 21.81 12.13
CA ASP A 218 18.43 23.15 11.71
C ASP A 218 16.93 23.14 11.29
N PRO A 219 16.01 23.73 12.08
CA PRO A 219 14.58 23.72 11.75
C PRO A 219 14.25 24.34 10.39
N ALA A 220 14.98 25.38 9.96
CA ALA A 220 14.74 26.04 8.68
C ALA A 220 15.08 25.12 7.50
N VAL A 221 16.11 24.28 7.64
CA VAL A 221 16.45 23.24 6.65
C VAL A 221 15.39 22.13 6.63
N GLY A 222 14.89 21.69 7.79
CA GLY A 222 13.83 20.68 7.88
C GLY A 222 12.51 21.16 7.27
N PHE A 223 12.11 22.40 7.58
CA PHE A 223 10.95 23.07 7.01
C PHE A 223 11.05 23.21 5.48
N SER A 224 12.20 23.66 4.97
CA SER A 224 12.42 23.86 3.53
C SER A 224 12.41 22.59 2.69
N ARG A 225 12.57 21.41 3.33
CA ARG A 225 12.45 20.09 2.68
C ARG A 225 11.04 19.51 2.81
N SER A 226 10.43 19.72 3.98
CA SER A 226 9.13 19.14 4.35
C SER A 226 7.93 19.94 3.83
N THR A 227 8.15 21.14 3.29
CA THR A 227 7.10 22.02 2.75
C THR A 227 7.38 22.44 1.31
N SER A 228 6.35 22.97 0.64
CA SER A 228 6.43 23.65 -0.66
C SER A 228 5.58 24.91 -0.62
N GLY A 229 5.99 25.95 -1.37
CA GLY A 229 5.23 27.18 -1.51
C GLY A 229 5.14 28.09 -0.28
N LEU A 230 5.89 27.82 0.80
CA LEU A 230 5.92 28.68 1.99
C LEU A 230 7.24 29.45 2.14
N ALA A 231 8.38 28.76 2.18
CA ALA A 231 9.68 29.42 2.33
C ALA A 231 10.01 30.36 1.16
N ASN A 232 10.45 31.59 1.47
CA ASN A 232 10.77 32.66 0.52
C ASN A 232 9.55 33.14 -0.29
N THR A 233 8.36 33.21 0.34
CA THR A 233 7.12 33.65 -0.33
C THR A 233 6.45 34.82 0.37
N ASN A 234 5.63 35.58 -0.35
CA ASN A 234 5.01 36.81 0.13
C ASN A 234 3.52 36.88 -0.21
N LEU A 235 2.84 37.96 0.21
CA LEU A 235 1.39 38.18 -0.02
C LEU A 235 0.97 38.18 -1.50
N SER A 236 1.89 38.42 -2.44
CA SER A 236 1.62 38.36 -3.89
C SER A 236 1.92 36.99 -4.53
N THR A 237 2.44 36.04 -3.76
CA THR A 237 2.79 34.70 -4.25
C THR A 237 1.54 33.86 -4.45
N SER A 238 1.33 33.36 -5.67
CA SER A 238 0.17 32.53 -6.05
C SER A 238 0.48 31.03 -6.14
N ALA A 239 1.59 30.58 -5.55
CA ALA A 239 1.95 29.16 -5.53
C ALA A 239 1.00 28.36 -4.60
N ASP A 240 0.71 27.13 -4.97
CA ASP A 240 0.06 26.15 -4.09
C ASP A 240 1.00 25.84 -2.91
N VAL A 241 0.42 25.54 -1.74
CA VAL A 241 1.15 25.25 -0.49
C VAL A 241 1.10 23.76 -0.21
N GLU A 242 2.22 23.18 0.20
CA GLU A 242 2.30 21.80 0.66
C GLU A 242 3.01 21.74 2.02
N ILE A 243 2.48 20.93 2.94
CA ILE A 243 3.11 20.65 4.25
C ILE A 243 3.07 19.14 4.46
N ARG A 244 4.22 18.52 4.78
CA ARG A 244 4.34 17.08 5.03
C ARG A 244 4.83 16.83 6.45
N MET A 245 4.04 16.12 7.26
CA MET A 245 4.41 15.69 8.61
C MET A 245 4.36 14.16 8.73
N LEU A 246 5.24 13.61 9.56
CA LEU A 246 5.18 12.26 10.10
C LEU A 246 4.36 12.27 11.39
N PHE A 247 3.84 11.10 11.77
CA PHE A 247 3.29 10.86 13.10
C PHE A 247 3.52 9.41 13.54
N GLU A 248 3.55 9.16 14.85
CA GLU A 248 3.28 7.83 15.40
C GLU A 248 1.77 7.66 15.67
N ALA A 249 1.25 6.44 15.60
CA ALA A 249 -0.18 6.17 15.64
C ALA A 249 -0.50 4.87 16.40
N ASN A 250 -1.33 4.99 17.43
CA ASN A 250 -1.70 3.89 18.33
C ASN A 250 -3.24 3.73 18.41
N THR A 251 -3.74 2.49 18.36
CA THR A 251 -5.20 2.24 18.39
C THR A 251 -5.82 2.50 19.77
N THR A 252 -6.91 3.27 19.82
CA THR A 252 -7.57 3.66 21.10
C THR A 252 -8.73 2.75 21.51
N THR A 253 -9.21 1.89 20.60
CA THR A 253 -10.32 0.97 20.86
C THR A 253 -10.05 -0.40 20.22
N ARG A 254 -10.70 -1.46 20.72
CA ARG A 254 -10.60 -2.83 20.16
C ARG A 254 -11.80 -3.25 19.29
N SER A 255 -12.92 -2.55 19.37
CA SER A 255 -14.08 -2.73 18.49
C SER A 255 -14.98 -1.51 18.57
N ALA A 256 -15.19 -0.80 17.45
CA ALA A 256 -16.01 0.40 17.38
C ALA A 256 -16.65 0.55 15.98
N ARG A 257 -17.76 1.28 15.89
CA ARG A 257 -18.17 1.92 14.63
C ARG A 257 -17.61 3.34 14.65
N VAL A 258 -16.74 3.65 13.70
CA VAL A 258 -16.01 4.92 13.64
C VAL A 258 -16.41 5.74 12.42
N PRO A 259 -16.38 7.09 12.51
CA PRO A 259 -16.45 7.94 11.33
C PRO A 259 -15.22 7.71 10.45
N LEU A 260 -15.38 7.89 9.13
CA LEU A 260 -14.28 7.91 8.17
C LEU A 260 -13.78 9.36 7.93
N PRO A 261 -14.64 10.37 7.69
CA PRO A 261 -14.22 11.77 7.67
C PRO A 261 -13.66 12.25 9.02
N THR A 262 -12.69 13.17 8.97
CA THR A 262 -12.21 13.89 10.15
C THR A 262 -12.02 15.39 9.88
N GLU A 263 -12.42 16.25 10.82
CA GLU A 263 -12.12 17.70 10.77
C GLU A 263 -10.76 18.03 11.39
N SER A 264 -10.28 17.20 12.34
CA SER A 264 -9.13 17.51 13.19
C SER A 264 -7.84 17.82 12.42
N LEU A 265 -7.57 17.07 11.35
CA LEU A 265 -6.42 17.31 10.49
C LEU A 265 -6.61 18.53 9.58
N ALA A 266 -7.82 18.84 9.11
CA ALA A 266 -8.05 20.01 8.25
C ALA A 266 -7.96 21.33 9.04
N ASP A 267 -8.45 21.35 10.28
CA ASP A 267 -8.40 22.52 11.15
C ASP A 267 -7.03 22.80 11.76
N SER A 268 -6.15 21.80 11.90
CA SER A 268 -4.92 21.92 12.73
C SER A 268 -4.04 23.09 12.30
N LEU A 269 -3.86 23.27 10.99
CA LEU A 269 -3.12 24.38 10.38
C LEU A 269 -3.69 25.75 10.80
N TYR A 270 -5.01 25.84 10.94
CA TYR A 270 -5.72 27.08 11.21
C TYR A 270 -5.87 27.40 12.70
N ARG A 271 -5.86 26.38 13.56
CA ARG A 271 -5.97 26.53 15.03
C ARG A 271 -4.82 27.31 15.67
N VAL A 272 -3.65 27.36 15.04
CA VAL A 272 -2.53 28.21 15.49
C VAL A 272 -2.93 29.70 15.51
N PHE A 273 -3.81 30.11 14.60
CA PHE A 273 -4.31 31.49 14.50
C PHE A 273 -5.67 31.71 15.19
N TRP A 274 -6.12 30.78 16.05
CA TRP A 274 -7.31 30.99 16.87
C TRP A 274 -7.07 32.19 17.79
N TYR A 275 -8.04 33.10 17.91
CA TYR A 275 -7.91 34.28 18.76
C TYR A 275 -9.05 34.38 19.77
N GLU A 276 -8.72 34.48 21.06
CA GLU A 276 -9.67 34.70 22.15
C GLU A 276 -9.09 35.64 23.22
N ALA A 277 -9.69 36.81 23.40
CA ALA A 277 -9.27 37.82 24.38
C ALA A 277 -10.33 37.96 25.48
N ALA A 278 -10.12 37.24 26.58
CA ALA A 278 -11.02 37.17 27.73
C ALA A 278 -10.61 38.11 28.88
N GLN A 279 -11.60 38.59 29.64
CA GLN A 279 -11.41 39.37 30.87
C GLN A 279 -11.14 38.44 32.06
N PRO A 280 -10.15 38.72 32.91
CA PRO A 280 -9.80 37.87 34.04
C PRO A 280 -10.89 37.92 35.11
N ALA A 281 -11.28 36.75 35.63
CA ALA A 281 -12.41 36.60 36.55
C ALA A 281 -12.33 37.45 37.83
N ASN A 282 -11.10 37.81 38.25
CA ASN A 282 -10.79 38.57 39.46
C ASN A 282 -10.77 40.11 39.28
N LEU A 283 -10.92 40.63 38.06
CA LEU A 283 -10.85 42.06 37.75
C LEU A 283 -9.68 42.83 38.42
N ASN A 284 -8.50 42.22 38.52
CA ASN A 284 -7.32 42.86 39.12
C ASN A 284 -6.34 43.39 38.05
N ALA A 285 -5.85 44.61 38.23
CA ALA A 285 -4.91 45.29 37.32
C ALA A 285 -3.42 44.92 37.55
N SER A 286 -3.10 44.08 38.54
CA SER A 286 -1.73 43.78 38.94
C SER A 286 -0.97 42.85 37.96
N GLY A 287 -0.19 43.44 37.06
CA GLY A 287 0.76 42.70 36.21
C GLY A 287 1.49 43.63 35.22
N LEU A 288 2.44 43.08 34.46
CA LEU A 288 2.88 43.75 33.23
C LEU A 288 1.67 43.86 32.28
N TYR A 289 1.47 45.08 31.80
CA TYR A 289 0.22 45.66 31.28
C TYR A 289 -0.47 44.75 30.22
N PRO A 290 -1.81 44.71 30.14
CA PRO A 290 -2.57 43.78 30.98
C PRO A 290 -3.34 42.72 30.16
N GLY A 291 -3.67 41.61 30.81
CA GLY A 291 -4.77 40.75 30.36
C GLY A 291 -6.11 41.37 30.73
N TRP A 292 -6.58 42.35 29.95
CA TRP A 292 -7.87 43.04 30.13
C TRP A 292 -8.39 43.52 28.76
N PRO A 293 -9.70 43.47 28.48
CA PRO A 293 -10.25 44.12 27.29
C PRO A 293 -10.27 45.64 27.44
N PHE A 294 -10.93 46.17 28.48
CA PHE A 294 -11.12 47.60 28.73
C PHE A 294 -10.29 48.13 29.90
N LEU A 295 -9.95 49.42 29.84
CA LEU A 295 -9.15 50.12 30.83
C LEU A 295 -10.02 50.85 31.87
N VAL A 296 -9.53 50.86 33.11
CA VAL A 296 -10.13 51.57 34.25
C VAL A 296 -9.69 53.04 34.22
N GLU A 297 -10.22 53.79 33.25
CA GLU A 297 -9.97 55.21 33.06
C GLU A 297 -11.19 55.89 32.39
N GLY A 298 -11.13 57.21 32.18
CA GLY A 298 -12.18 57.92 31.42
C GLY A 298 -13.56 57.82 32.05
N GLY A 299 -13.66 57.85 33.39
CA GLY A 299 -14.90 57.75 34.15
C GLY A 299 -15.32 56.32 34.56
N TRP A 300 -14.57 55.31 34.13
CA TRP A 300 -14.83 53.90 34.50
C TRP A 300 -14.05 53.47 35.75
N ASN A 301 -14.72 52.73 36.62
CA ASN A 301 -14.23 52.22 37.90
C ASN A 301 -14.46 50.70 38.02
N ILE A 302 -13.68 50.03 38.86
CA ILE A 302 -14.02 48.68 39.36
C ILE A 302 -14.74 48.86 40.70
N VAL A 303 -15.90 48.22 40.89
CA VAL A 303 -16.67 48.28 42.14
C VAL A 303 -17.34 46.94 42.45
N PRO A 304 -17.66 46.65 43.74
CA PRO A 304 -18.52 45.54 44.10
C PRO A 304 -19.89 45.63 43.41
N ALA A 305 -20.28 44.58 42.71
CA ALA A 305 -21.51 44.56 41.92
C ALA A 305 -22.73 44.19 42.80
N PRO A 306 -23.96 44.59 42.41
CA PRO A 306 -25.18 44.34 43.19
C PRO A 306 -25.66 42.88 43.03
N GLY A 307 -24.88 41.91 43.51
CA GLY A 307 -25.06 40.48 43.22
C GLY A 307 -24.29 40.05 41.98
N CYS A 308 -24.23 38.74 41.72
CA CYS A 308 -23.30 38.13 40.77
C CYS A 308 -23.99 37.27 39.71
N PRO A 309 -23.43 37.15 38.49
CA PRO A 309 -23.95 36.26 37.46
C PRO A 309 -23.74 34.79 37.86
N ALA A 310 -24.54 33.90 37.26
CA ALA A 310 -24.49 32.47 37.58
C ALA A 310 -23.08 31.88 37.36
N GLY A 311 -22.58 31.15 38.35
CA GLY A 311 -21.24 30.55 38.33
C GLY A 311 -20.10 31.44 38.88
N VAL A 312 -20.34 32.73 39.11
CA VAL A 312 -19.34 33.64 39.71
C VAL A 312 -19.51 33.69 41.24
N PRO A 313 -18.42 33.51 42.04
CA PRO A 313 -18.47 33.65 43.50
C PRO A 313 -18.94 35.04 43.96
N SER A 314 -19.59 35.09 45.13
CA SER A 314 -20.05 36.34 45.74
C SER A 314 -19.26 36.65 47.02
N PRO A 315 -18.86 37.91 47.28
CA PRO A 315 -19.05 39.08 46.43
C PRO A 315 -18.18 39.05 45.18
N CYS A 316 -18.64 39.72 44.13
CA CYS A 316 -17.94 39.89 42.86
C CYS A 316 -17.84 41.37 42.49
N GLU A 317 -16.83 41.70 41.71
CA GLU A 317 -16.63 43.05 41.19
C GLU A 317 -17.15 43.17 39.75
N ALA A 318 -17.37 44.40 39.30
CA ALA A 318 -17.71 44.73 37.93
C ALA A 318 -17.11 46.08 37.50
N LEU A 319 -16.88 46.23 36.19
CA LEU A 319 -16.53 47.48 35.53
C LEU A 319 -17.80 48.36 35.43
N TRP A 320 -17.69 49.62 35.83
CA TRP A 320 -18.85 50.51 36.05
C TRP A 320 -18.55 51.98 35.71
N ALA A 321 -19.46 52.62 34.99
CA ALA A 321 -19.41 54.05 34.66
C ALA A 321 -20.24 54.87 35.64
N GLY A 322 -19.64 55.24 36.77
CA GLY A 322 -20.29 56.04 37.82
C GLY A 322 -19.32 56.46 38.92
N ASN A 323 -19.82 57.20 39.91
CA ASN A 323 -19.03 57.77 41.00
C ASN A 323 -19.11 56.89 42.27
N PRO A 324 -18.00 56.25 42.70
CA PRO A 324 -18.01 55.38 43.88
C PRO A 324 -18.41 56.09 45.19
N ALA A 325 -18.26 57.41 45.29
CA ALA A 325 -18.65 58.17 46.47
C ALA A 325 -20.17 58.44 46.57
N THR A 326 -20.92 58.36 45.46
CA THR A 326 -22.40 58.54 45.46
C THR A 326 -23.15 57.25 45.19
N GLY A 327 -22.50 56.22 44.63
CA GLY A 327 -23.15 54.97 44.23
C GLY A 327 -24.05 55.10 42.99
N THR A 328 -23.90 56.20 42.24
CA THR A 328 -24.65 56.56 41.02
C THR A 328 -23.70 57.18 40.00
N TYR A 329 -24.11 57.27 38.72
CA TYR A 329 -23.50 58.26 37.82
C TYR A 329 -24.11 59.66 38.05
N GLY A 330 -23.40 60.70 37.61
CA GLY A 330 -23.87 62.08 37.68
C GLY A 330 -24.36 62.62 36.33
N ASN A 331 -25.15 63.68 36.38
CA ASN A 331 -25.65 64.42 35.22
C ASN A 331 -24.47 64.88 34.32
N ASN A 332 -24.64 64.81 33.01
CA ASN A 332 -23.64 65.11 31.97
C ASN A 332 -22.39 64.21 32.01
N THR A 333 -22.47 63.01 32.60
CA THR A 333 -21.36 62.03 32.55
C THR A 333 -21.15 61.56 31.11
N VAL A 334 -19.95 61.77 30.57
CA VAL A 334 -19.47 61.11 29.34
C VAL A 334 -18.26 60.27 29.73
N ALA A 335 -18.43 58.94 29.71
CA ALA A 335 -17.42 57.98 30.15
C ALA A 335 -17.10 56.97 29.06
N ALA A 336 -15.92 57.09 28.45
CA ALA A 336 -15.46 56.24 27.34
C ALA A 336 -14.23 55.42 27.75
N ALA A 337 -14.40 54.09 27.88
CA ALA A 337 -13.32 53.18 28.24
C ALA A 337 -12.52 52.78 26.98
N ARG A 338 -11.23 53.16 26.91
CA ARG A 338 -10.31 52.62 25.91
C ARG A 338 -10.02 51.14 26.17
N THR A 339 -9.64 50.41 25.13
CA THR A 339 -9.07 49.07 25.26
C THR A 339 -7.60 49.11 25.63
N THR A 340 -7.08 48.02 26.21
CA THR A 340 -5.62 47.78 26.36
C THR A 340 -4.87 47.81 25.02
N ALA A 341 -5.57 47.44 23.96
CA ALA A 341 -5.19 47.50 22.55
C ALA A 341 -5.09 48.93 21.95
N ASP A 342 -5.09 49.99 22.78
CA ASP A 342 -4.96 51.39 22.34
C ASP A 342 -3.49 51.88 22.42
N PRO A 343 -2.90 52.36 21.31
CA PRO A 343 -1.48 52.70 21.25
C PRO A 343 -1.10 53.95 22.04
N VAL A 344 -2.04 54.76 22.55
CA VAL A 344 -1.73 55.98 23.33
C VAL A 344 -1.01 55.67 24.65
N ARG A 345 -1.01 54.41 25.11
CA ARG A 345 -0.15 53.92 26.21
C ARG A 345 0.93 52.92 25.75
N ALA A 346 0.97 52.53 24.47
CA ALA A 346 1.90 51.56 23.90
C ALA A 346 3.25 52.16 23.48
N ILE A 347 3.81 53.03 24.30
CA ILE A 347 5.13 53.64 24.02
C ILE A 347 6.19 52.52 24.13
N SER A 348 6.72 52.11 22.98
CA SER A 348 7.78 51.10 22.78
C SER A 348 7.52 49.67 23.31
N SER A 349 6.38 49.05 23.01
CA SER A 349 6.19 47.60 23.24
C SER A 349 5.27 46.94 22.20
N ALA A 350 5.77 45.85 21.59
CA ALA A 350 5.04 45.05 20.59
C ALA A 350 3.86 44.23 21.16
N VAL A 351 3.62 44.28 22.47
CA VAL A 351 2.56 43.51 23.17
C VAL A 351 1.18 44.18 23.07
N TYR A 352 1.11 45.48 22.74
CA TYR A 352 -0.15 46.24 22.70
C TYR A 352 -0.61 46.48 21.27
N VAL A 353 -1.40 45.52 20.78
CA VAL A 353 -1.86 45.44 19.40
C VAL A 353 -3.40 45.56 19.36
N PRO A 354 -4.00 46.26 18.38
CA PRO A 354 -5.41 46.12 18.02
C PRO A 354 -5.87 44.66 17.95
N PHE A 355 -7.13 44.37 18.25
CA PHE A 355 -7.68 43.03 18.05
C PHE A 355 -7.62 42.69 16.56
N ASP A 356 -6.87 41.65 16.20
CA ASP A 356 -6.55 41.36 14.79
C ASP A 356 -7.49 40.29 14.23
N LEU A 357 -8.50 40.71 13.47
CA LEU A 357 -9.50 39.83 12.88
C LEU A 357 -9.12 39.37 11.46
N ARG A 358 -7.88 39.61 11.00
CA ARG A 358 -7.36 39.07 9.73
C ARG A 358 -7.24 37.54 9.73
N PHE A 359 -7.07 36.96 10.91
CA PHE A 359 -6.87 35.53 11.10
C PHE A 359 -8.18 34.72 11.15
N ALA A 360 -9.26 35.36 11.59
CA ALA A 360 -10.47 34.67 12.02
C ALA A 360 -11.42 34.34 10.87
N SER A 361 -12.12 33.21 10.99
CA SER A 361 -13.19 32.79 10.07
C SER A 361 -14.56 33.27 10.56
N GLN A 362 -14.71 33.50 11.87
CA GLN A 362 -15.87 34.14 12.50
C GLN A 362 -15.42 35.04 13.65
N ALA A 363 -16.19 36.08 13.99
CA ALA A 363 -15.87 36.95 15.14
C ALA A 363 -17.12 37.44 15.88
N TRP A 364 -17.10 37.39 17.22
CA TRP A 364 -18.14 37.94 18.08
C TRP A 364 -17.60 38.31 19.46
N ALA A 365 -18.19 39.34 20.09
CA ALA A 365 -17.94 39.66 21.50
C ALA A 365 -19.08 39.14 22.38
N THR A 366 -18.75 38.73 23.61
CA THR A 366 -19.73 38.43 24.68
C THR A 366 -19.39 39.19 25.95
N PHE A 367 -20.38 39.60 26.74
CA PHE A 367 -20.18 40.04 28.13
C PHE A 367 -21.43 39.86 28.98
N ASN A 368 -21.23 39.81 30.30
CA ASN A 368 -22.30 39.84 31.30
C ASN A 368 -22.53 41.27 31.78
N TYR A 369 -23.79 41.67 31.94
CA TYR A 369 -24.15 42.98 32.49
C TYR A 369 -25.39 42.93 33.40
N THR A 370 -25.52 43.92 34.29
CA THR A 370 -26.76 44.24 35.00
C THR A 370 -26.87 45.76 35.20
N GLY A 371 -28.08 46.31 35.17
CA GLY A 371 -28.31 47.72 35.48
C GLY A 371 -29.30 48.45 34.56
N GLN A 372 -29.57 49.70 34.94
CA GLN A 372 -30.60 50.56 34.37
C GLN A 372 -30.18 52.04 34.48
N VAL A 373 -30.75 52.88 33.63
CA VAL A 373 -30.54 54.33 33.59
C VAL A 373 -31.81 55.08 34.04
N ALA A 374 -31.70 56.40 34.25
CA ALA A 374 -32.77 57.23 34.80
C ALA A 374 -33.86 57.55 33.77
N ASP A 375 -33.47 57.75 32.50
CA ASP A 375 -34.37 58.05 31.39
C ASP A 375 -33.87 57.43 30.06
N ALA A 376 -34.25 58.01 28.91
CA ALA A 376 -33.95 57.50 27.57
C ALA A 376 -32.88 58.31 26.79
N GLN A 377 -32.34 59.39 27.37
CA GLN A 377 -31.16 60.09 26.84
C GLN A 377 -29.87 59.50 27.43
N ASP A 378 -29.92 59.13 28.71
CA ASP A 378 -28.93 58.26 29.36
C ASP A 378 -28.80 56.92 28.63
N ARG A 379 -27.57 56.48 28.33
CA ARG A 379 -27.33 55.23 27.56
C ARG A 379 -25.90 54.72 27.63
N LEU A 380 -25.75 53.43 27.35
CA LEU A 380 -24.47 52.75 27.13
C LEU A 380 -24.44 52.11 25.75
N ARG A 381 -23.35 52.35 25.00
CA ARG A 381 -23.08 51.74 23.70
C ARG A 381 -21.76 50.97 23.71
N LEU A 382 -21.71 49.83 23.04
CA LEU A 382 -20.45 49.26 22.56
C LEU A 382 -20.16 49.88 21.19
N GLN A 383 -18.95 50.41 21.02
CA GLN A 383 -18.51 51.02 19.76
C GLN A 383 -17.25 50.33 19.26
N ILE A 384 -17.04 50.35 17.94
CA ILE A 384 -15.89 49.76 17.25
C ILE A 384 -15.28 50.79 16.30
N ALA A 385 -13.95 50.76 16.17
CA ALA A 385 -13.18 51.48 15.16
C ALA A 385 -12.14 50.53 14.57
N HIS A 386 -11.78 50.72 13.30
CA HIS A 386 -10.93 49.79 12.56
C HIS A 386 -9.75 50.50 11.86
N ALA A 387 -8.84 49.70 11.30
CA ALA A 387 -7.66 50.17 10.60
C ALA A 387 -8.02 50.91 9.29
N PRO A 388 -7.12 51.77 8.76
CA PRO A 388 -5.81 52.14 9.32
C PRO A 388 -5.89 53.23 10.39
N ALA A 389 -6.96 54.04 10.43
CA ALA A 389 -7.00 55.28 11.20
C ALA A 389 -7.44 55.11 12.66
N PHE A 390 -8.36 54.18 12.95
CA PHE A 390 -9.02 54.00 14.26
C PHE A 390 -9.70 55.27 14.83
N THR A 391 -9.97 56.27 13.99
CA THR A 391 -10.65 57.53 14.35
C THR A 391 -12.17 57.39 14.39
N ASP A 392 -12.72 56.52 13.55
CA ASP A 392 -14.13 56.54 13.19
C ASP A 392 -14.86 55.43 13.95
N TRP A 393 -15.70 55.84 14.91
CA TRP A 393 -16.34 54.92 15.86
C TRP A 393 -17.80 54.65 15.48
N THR A 394 -18.07 53.46 14.96
CA THR A 394 -19.45 52.99 14.70
C THR A 394 -20.06 52.40 15.97
N ASN A 395 -21.40 52.41 16.07
CA ASN A 395 -22.13 51.76 17.16
C ASN A 395 -22.44 50.32 16.75
N LEU A 396 -22.11 49.35 17.61
CA LEU A 396 -22.54 47.97 17.42
C LEU A 396 -23.97 47.77 17.94
N LEU A 397 -24.67 46.78 17.39
CA LEU A 397 -26.10 46.54 17.69
C LEU A 397 -26.31 45.39 18.68
N PHE A 398 -27.13 45.65 19.69
CA PHE A 398 -27.73 44.69 20.60
C PHE A 398 -29.10 44.30 20.04
N GLY A 399 -29.10 43.35 19.10
CA GLY A 399 -30.29 43.03 18.30
C GLY A 399 -30.58 44.16 17.30
N THR A 400 -31.61 44.96 17.55
CA THR A 400 -32.01 46.10 16.71
C THR A 400 -31.63 47.48 17.29
N SER A 401 -31.09 47.53 18.52
CA SER A 401 -30.75 48.77 19.23
C SER A 401 -29.23 48.97 19.32
N PRO A 402 -28.69 50.19 19.11
CA PRO A 402 -27.29 50.51 19.46
C PRO A 402 -27.08 50.72 20.97
N ASP A 403 -28.16 50.88 21.73
CA ASP A 403 -28.19 51.15 23.17
C ASP A 403 -28.46 49.86 23.95
N LEU A 404 -27.64 49.60 24.98
CA LEU A 404 -27.71 48.36 25.77
C LEU A 404 -29.05 48.26 26.51
N PRO A 405 -29.79 47.14 26.40
CA PRO A 405 -31.08 46.98 27.08
C PRO A 405 -30.96 47.11 28.60
N GLN A 406 -31.97 47.69 29.25
CA GLN A 406 -32.02 47.77 30.72
C GLN A 406 -32.34 46.41 31.35
N THR A 407 -31.85 46.21 32.58
CA THR A 407 -32.13 45.04 33.42
C THR A 407 -32.37 45.48 34.87
N ALA A 408 -33.21 44.75 35.61
CA ALA A 408 -33.40 45.02 37.02
C ALA A 408 -32.08 44.84 37.80
N VAL A 409 -31.81 45.72 38.76
CA VAL A 409 -30.53 45.76 39.49
C VAL A 409 -30.23 44.43 40.17
N GLY A 410 -29.16 43.76 39.73
CA GLY A 410 -28.72 42.45 40.24
C GLY A 410 -29.28 41.25 39.47
N VAL A 411 -30.23 41.47 38.56
CA VAL A 411 -30.58 40.49 37.52
C VAL A 411 -29.57 40.63 36.40
N TRP A 412 -28.70 39.63 36.26
CA TRP A 412 -27.66 39.60 35.25
C TRP A 412 -28.17 39.03 33.92
N SER A 413 -27.72 39.63 32.83
CA SER A 413 -27.98 39.18 31.46
C SER A 413 -26.65 39.03 30.71
N ASN A 414 -26.60 38.06 29.78
CA ASN A 414 -25.49 37.90 28.86
C ASN A 414 -25.87 38.51 27.50
N VAL A 415 -24.94 39.21 26.86
CA VAL A 415 -25.13 39.73 25.50
C VAL A 415 -24.04 39.20 24.57
N ARG A 416 -24.44 38.89 23.33
CA ARG A 416 -23.54 38.54 22.22
C ARG A 416 -23.68 39.60 21.12
N VAL A 417 -22.55 40.08 20.62
CA VAL A 417 -22.46 41.09 19.56
C VAL A 417 -21.67 40.51 18.39
N ASN A 418 -22.26 40.48 17.21
CA ASN A 418 -21.63 39.95 15.99
C ASN A 418 -20.59 40.95 15.44
N LEU A 419 -19.41 40.45 15.07
CA LEU A 419 -18.30 41.24 14.52
C LEU A 419 -17.83 40.72 13.14
N THR A 420 -18.52 39.75 12.54
CA THR A 420 -18.16 39.15 11.24
C THR A 420 -18.06 40.17 10.08
N SER A 421 -18.69 41.35 10.19
CA SER A 421 -18.53 42.47 9.24
C SER A 421 -17.15 43.15 9.29
N TYR A 422 -16.26 42.75 10.20
CA TYR A 422 -14.92 43.30 10.41
C TYR A 422 -13.82 42.22 10.31
N LEU A 423 -14.13 41.04 9.76
CA LEU A 423 -13.10 40.05 9.40
C LEU A 423 -12.18 40.60 8.31
N GLY A 424 -10.91 40.19 8.32
CA GLY A 424 -9.90 40.75 7.42
C GLY A 424 -9.33 42.09 7.90
N ASP A 425 -9.71 42.58 9.07
CA ASP A 425 -9.37 43.92 9.55
C ASP A 425 -8.82 43.92 10.99
N ARG A 426 -8.08 44.98 11.37
CA ARG A 426 -7.60 45.20 12.74
C ARG A 426 -8.53 46.19 13.45
N VAL A 427 -9.05 45.85 14.63
CA VAL A 427 -10.10 46.62 15.31
C VAL A 427 -9.78 47.01 16.75
N ARG A 428 -10.44 48.08 17.23
CA ARG A 428 -10.50 48.47 18.63
C ARG A 428 -11.95 48.60 19.06
N LEU A 429 -12.23 48.26 20.31
CA LEU A 429 -13.54 48.41 20.93
C LEU A 429 -13.51 49.52 21.99
N ARG A 430 -14.67 50.08 22.31
CA ARG A 430 -14.84 50.89 23.53
C ARG A 430 -16.26 50.80 24.06
N LEU A 431 -16.38 50.86 25.38
CA LEU A 431 -17.65 51.12 26.04
C LEU A 431 -17.82 52.63 26.18
N ASN A 432 -18.93 53.16 25.69
CA ASN A 432 -19.24 54.60 25.71
C ASN A 432 -20.56 54.82 26.45
N PHE A 433 -20.47 55.30 27.69
CA PHE A 433 -21.62 55.72 28.49
C PHE A 433 -21.81 57.23 28.36
N THR A 434 -23.03 57.66 28.05
CA THR A 434 -23.40 59.08 27.99
C THR A 434 -24.66 59.32 28.80
N SER A 435 -24.63 60.29 29.70
CA SER A 435 -25.75 60.75 30.52
C SER A 435 -26.09 62.22 30.25
N ASP A 436 -27.36 62.59 30.38
CA ASP A 436 -27.86 63.93 30.07
C ASP A 436 -27.86 64.88 31.29
N ALA A 437 -28.39 66.11 31.15
CA ALA A 437 -28.38 67.09 32.23
C ALA A 437 -29.31 66.76 33.42
N THR A 438 -30.07 65.68 33.38
CA THR A 438 -31.11 65.28 34.34
C THR A 438 -30.93 63.83 34.84
N GLY A 439 -31.69 63.47 35.87
CA GLY A 439 -31.64 62.12 36.46
C GLY A 439 -30.36 61.80 37.24
N SER A 440 -30.41 60.67 37.96
CA SER A 440 -29.21 59.92 38.38
C SER A 440 -29.66 58.51 38.76
N ALA A 441 -28.94 57.49 38.29
CA ALA A 441 -29.26 56.09 38.60
C ALA A 441 -27.97 55.30 38.84
N ARG A 442 -28.14 53.99 39.12
CA ARG A 442 -27.00 53.09 39.29
C ARG A 442 -26.25 52.78 38.00
N GLY A 443 -26.83 53.01 36.82
CA GLY A 443 -26.15 52.73 35.54
C GLY A 443 -25.92 51.24 35.32
N PHE A 444 -24.93 50.91 34.48
CA PHE A 444 -24.62 49.54 34.06
C PHE A 444 -23.32 49.03 34.68
N PHE A 445 -23.39 47.85 35.30
CA PHE A 445 -22.26 47.05 35.76
C PHE A 445 -21.95 45.97 34.71
N ILE A 446 -20.67 45.79 34.36
CA ILE A 446 -20.22 44.94 33.25
C ILE A 446 -19.06 44.05 33.72
N ARG A 447 -19.06 42.78 33.33
CA ARG A 447 -17.93 41.86 33.57
C ARG A 447 -17.93 40.70 32.57
N ASP A 448 -16.93 39.84 32.68
CA ASP A 448 -16.78 38.63 31.87
C ASP A 448 -16.80 38.94 30.37
N PHE A 449 -16.18 40.05 29.95
CA PHE A 449 -16.05 40.36 28.53
C PHE A 449 -15.06 39.41 27.86
N THR A 450 -15.46 38.78 26.77
CA THR A 450 -14.57 38.00 25.90
C THR A 450 -14.83 38.33 24.45
N LEU A 451 -13.76 38.64 23.71
CA LEU A 451 -13.77 38.64 22.25
C LEU A 451 -13.36 37.26 21.75
N HIS A 452 -14.23 36.64 20.96
CA HIS A 452 -14.00 35.36 20.29
C HIS A 452 -13.78 35.63 18.80
N ALA A 453 -12.67 35.14 18.25
CA ALA A 453 -12.34 35.25 16.85
C ALA A 453 -11.65 33.95 16.36
N PRO A 454 -12.38 32.82 16.33
CA PRO A 454 -11.84 31.52 15.94
C PRO A 454 -11.36 31.47 14.49
N SER A 455 -10.30 30.71 14.26
CA SER A 455 -9.73 30.39 12.95
C SER A 455 -9.85 28.89 12.68
N PHE A 456 -10.46 28.55 11.56
CA PHE A 456 -10.69 27.19 11.06
C PHE A 456 -10.75 27.21 9.52
N TYR A 457 -10.58 26.05 8.87
CA TYR A 457 -10.59 26.02 7.42
C TYR A 457 -12.01 26.16 6.85
N GLU A 458 -12.21 27.08 5.90
CA GLU A 458 -13.46 27.24 5.17
C GLU A 458 -13.31 26.88 3.70
N GLY A 459 -14.29 26.16 3.14
CA GLY A 459 -14.29 25.74 1.74
C GLY A 459 -14.30 24.22 1.60
N ASP A 460 -13.90 23.73 0.43
CA ASP A 460 -13.94 22.30 0.15
C ASP A 460 -12.65 21.60 0.59
N VAL A 461 -12.81 20.41 1.17
CA VAL A 461 -11.75 19.50 1.62
C VAL A 461 -11.88 18.20 0.83
N VAL A 462 -10.79 17.76 0.22
CA VAL A 462 -10.61 16.40 -0.31
C VAL A 462 -9.77 15.63 0.69
N GLN A 463 -10.36 14.66 1.38
CA GLN A 463 -9.62 13.71 2.23
C GLN A 463 -9.36 12.44 1.42
N ASP A 464 -8.14 11.91 1.51
CA ASP A 464 -7.72 10.66 0.88
C ASP A 464 -6.84 9.88 1.87
N ASP A 465 -7.42 8.88 2.54
CA ASP A 465 -6.76 8.09 3.58
C ASP A 465 -6.43 6.67 3.09
N THR A 466 -5.18 6.23 3.30
CA THR A 466 -4.79 4.82 3.17
C THR A 466 -4.43 4.24 4.54
N HIS A 467 -5.08 3.15 4.94
CA HIS A 467 -4.73 2.40 6.14
C HIS A 467 -4.07 1.08 5.74
N TYR A 468 -2.75 0.95 5.91
CA TYR A 468 -1.99 -0.27 5.73
C TYR A 468 -1.93 -1.02 7.08
N LEU A 469 -2.80 -2.02 7.26
CA LEU A 469 -2.95 -2.69 8.54
C LEU A 469 -2.45 -4.14 8.50
N VAL A 470 -1.38 -4.43 9.22
CA VAL A 470 -0.79 -5.78 9.34
C VAL A 470 -1.13 -6.36 10.70
N GLY A 471 -2.09 -7.30 10.71
CA GLY A 471 -2.61 -7.90 11.95
C GLY A 471 -3.90 -8.71 11.73
N PRO A 472 -4.49 -9.26 12.82
CA PRO A 472 -5.69 -10.10 12.80
C PRO A 472 -7.01 -9.31 12.91
N LEU A 473 -6.95 -8.00 12.78
CA LEU A 473 -8.08 -7.08 12.69
C LEU A 473 -8.90 -7.26 11.42
N SER A 474 -10.02 -6.55 11.35
CA SER A 474 -10.88 -6.48 10.17
C SER A 474 -11.75 -5.22 10.16
N PHE A 475 -11.99 -4.69 8.96
CA PHE A 475 -13.07 -3.75 8.68
C PHE A 475 -14.32 -4.48 8.17
N SER A 476 -15.50 -4.00 8.59
CA SER A 476 -16.78 -4.54 8.14
C SER A 476 -17.94 -3.53 8.17
N SER A 477 -19.06 -3.92 7.54
CA SER A 477 -20.31 -3.15 7.49
C SER A 477 -20.15 -1.64 7.17
N PRO A 478 -19.44 -1.24 6.10
CA PRO A 478 -19.28 0.17 5.73
C PRO A 478 -20.60 0.82 5.35
N VAL A 479 -20.75 2.10 5.70
CA VAL A 479 -21.88 2.96 5.35
C VAL A 479 -21.32 4.22 4.71
N VAL A 480 -21.32 4.26 3.37
CA VAL A 480 -20.70 5.32 2.55
C VAL A 480 -21.71 5.78 1.49
N ARG A 481 -21.98 7.08 1.43
CA ARG A 481 -23.06 7.71 0.65
C ARG A 481 -22.53 8.56 -0.51
N SER A 482 -21.47 9.30 -0.29
CA SER A 482 -20.80 10.19 -1.23
C SER A 482 -19.36 9.75 -1.51
N GLY A 483 -18.62 9.28 -0.50
CA GLY A 483 -17.22 8.91 -0.64
C GLY A 483 -16.95 7.68 -1.51
N GLY A 484 -15.67 7.51 -1.86
CA GLY A 484 -15.10 6.26 -2.34
C GLY A 484 -14.57 5.43 -1.17
N LEU A 485 -14.73 4.10 -1.24
CA LEU A 485 -14.13 3.17 -0.29
C LEU A 485 -13.70 1.91 -1.04
N GLN A 486 -12.46 1.47 -0.80
CA GLN A 486 -11.97 0.19 -1.29
C GLN A 486 -11.23 -0.53 -0.17
N ALA A 487 -11.62 -1.78 0.09
CA ALA A 487 -10.90 -2.67 0.99
C ALA A 487 -10.19 -3.76 0.18
N ILE A 488 -8.93 -4.04 0.52
CA ILE A 488 -8.13 -5.13 -0.05
C ILE A 488 -7.65 -6.03 1.10
N ARG A 489 -8.08 -7.29 1.11
CA ARG A 489 -7.67 -8.27 2.13
C ARG A 489 -6.47 -9.07 1.65
N THR A 490 -5.56 -9.37 2.58
CA THR A 490 -4.32 -10.11 2.32
C THR A 490 -4.08 -11.14 3.43
N PRO A 491 -3.22 -12.16 3.21
CA PRO A 491 -2.83 -13.09 4.27
C PRO A 491 -2.10 -12.42 5.46
N GLY A 492 -1.63 -11.17 5.32
CA GLY A 492 -0.99 -10.41 6.40
C GLY A 492 -1.94 -9.48 7.18
N GLY A 493 -3.10 -9.13 6.61
CA GLY A 493 -3.99 -8.11 7.14
C GLY A 493 -4.85 -7.45 6.06
N GLU A 494 -5.27 -6.20 6.24
CA GLU A 494 -6.21 -5.50 5.35
C GLU A 494 -5.70 -4.09 5.02
N ILE A 495 -5.89 -3.67 3.77
CA ILE A 495 -5.60 -2.30 3.32
C ILE A 495 -6.94 -1.61 3.02
N LEU A 496 -7.18 -0.46 3.63
CA LEU A 496 -8.38 0.34 3.40
C LEU A 496 -8.02 1.67 2.75
N PHE A 497 -8.60 1.96 1.60
CA PHE A 497 -8.55 3.26 0.94
C PHE A 497 -9.90 3.95 1.13
N TYR A 498 -9.89 5.20 1.60
CA TYR A 498 -11.10 6.03 1.76
C TYR A 498 -10.88 7.43 1.21
N SER A 499 -11.74 7.85 0.26
CA SER A 499 -11.68 9.19 -0.32
C SER A 499 -13.00 9.93 -0.21
N SER A 500 -12.97 11.22 0.14
CA SER A 500 -14.17 12.05 0.21
C SER A 500 -13.90 13.52 -0.11
N THR A 501 -14.67 14.07 -1.05
CA THR A 501 -14.82 15.52 -1.23
C THR A 501 -16.00 15.99 -0.39
N ARG A 502 -15.78 16.93 0.52
CA ARG A 502 -16.81 17.56 1.36
C ARG A 502 -16.56 19.06 1.48
N ASN A 503 -17.58 19.80 1.91
CA ASN A 503 -17.34 21.15 2.43
C ASN A 503 -16.99 21.06 3.92
N ALA A 504 -16.07 21.91 4.40
CA ALA A 504 -15.64 21.93 5.80
C ALA A 504 -16.80 22.17 6.78
N SER A 505 -17.84 22.90 6.37
CA SER A 505 -19.04 23.14 7.19
C SER A 505 -20.03 21.96 7.27
N SER A 506 -19.74 20.83 6.60
CA SER A 506 -20.70 19.75 6.37
C SER A 506 -20.02 18.37 6.27
N ILE A 507 -19.71 17.77 7.43
CA ILE A 507 -19.19 16.39 7.49
C ILE A 507 -20.28 15.40 6.99
N PRO A 508 -19.99 14.55 5.99
CA PRO A 508 -20.90 13.47 5.64
C PRO A 508 -20.86 12.36 6.70
N ASN A 509 -22.02 11.87 7.15
CA ASN A 509 -22.10 10.78 8.14
C ASN A 509 -21.79 9.42 7.47
N GLU A 510 -20.49 9.16 7.28
CA GLU A 510 -19.95 7.93 6.71
C GLU A 510 -19.13 7.18 7.77
N THR A 511 -19.40 5.89 7.95
CA THR A 511 -18.85 5.11 9.05
C THR A 511 -18.51 3.68 8.65
N ILE A 512 -17.49 3.10 9.28
CA ILE A 512 -17.11 1.69 9.15
C ILE A 512 -17.07 1.03 10.53
N ARG A 513 -17.24 -0.30 10.60
CA ARG A 513 -16.93 -1.06 11.81
C ARG A 513 -15.46 -1.48 11.76
N TYR A 514 -14.70 -1.08 12.77
CA TYR A 514 -13.37 -1.59 13.07
C TYR A 514 -13.47 -2.64 14.19
N ALA A 515 -12.74 -3.74 14.07
CA ALA A 515 -12.53 -4.70 15.14
C ALA A 515 -11.09 -5.24 15.10
N ALA A 516 -10.42 -5.30 16.26
CA ALA A 516 -9.07 -5.84 16.39
C ALA A 516 -9.01 -7.37 16.22
N PHE A 517 -10.14 -8.06 16.40
CA PHE A 517 -10.35 -9.45 15.99
C PHE A 517 -11.86 -9.77 15.89
N ASP A 518 -12.27 -10.41 14.80
CA ASP A 518 -13.58 -11.07 14.64
C ASP A 518 -13.38 -12.32 13.78
N VAL A 519 -13.78 -13.50 14.26
CA VAL A 519 -13.55 -14.79 13.58
C VAL A 519 -14.20 -14.84 12.18
N PHE A 520 -15.29 -14.10 11.96
CA PHE A 520 -15.99 -14.12 10.68
C PHE A 520 -15.38 -13.15 9.65
N GLU A 521 -14.85 -12.00 10.08
CA GLU A 521 -14.29 -10.96 9.20
C GLU A 521 -12.76 -10.99 9.08
N ASN A 522 -12.07 -11.71 9.97
CA ASN A 522 -10.60 -11.79 10.02
C ASN A 522 -10.00 -12.27 8.68
N PRO A 523 -9.03 -11.54 8.09
CA PRO A 523 -8.51 -11.82 6.76
C PRO A 523 -7.66 -13.10 6.67
N GLN A 524 -7.06 -13.58 7.78
CA GLN A 524 -6.31 -14.85 7.80
C GLN A 524 -7.24 -16.07 7.89
N VAL A 525 -8.34 -15.99 8.66
CA VAL A 525 -9.38 -17.01 8.73
C VAL A 525 -10.12 -17.09 7.40
N LEU A 526 -10.48 -15.95 6.80
CA LEU A 526 -11.09 -15.91 5.47
C LEU A 526 -10.14 -16.47 4.38
N PHE A 527 -8.82 -16.27 4.50
CA PHE A 527 -7.83 -16.90 3.62
C PHE A 527 -7.81 -18.43 3.79
N ALA A 528 -7.84 -18.93 5.03
CA ALA A 528 -7.93 -20.37 5.31
C ALA A 528 -9.23 -20.97 4.75
N VAL A 529 -10.37 -20.27 4.88
CA VAL A 529 -11.66 -20.67 4.29
C VAL A 529 -11.57 -20.69 2.76
N MET A 530 -10.98 -19.67 2.13
CA MET A 530 -10.75 -19.62 0.68
C MET A 530 -9.94 -20.82 0.20
N LEU A 531 -8.83 -21.15 0.88
CA LEU A 531 -7.98 -22.29 0.54
C LEU A 531 -8.71 -23.63 0.72
N VAL A 532 -9.39 -23.84 1.86
CA VAL A 532 -10.13 -25.07 2.15
C VAL A 532 -11.28 -25.27 1.16
N ALA A 533 -12.07 -24.23 0.86
CA ALA A 533 -13.15 -24.29 -0.12
C ALA A 533 -12.62 -24.56 -1.54
N SER A 534 -11.56 -23.85 -1.95
CA SER A 534 -10.97 -24.04 -3.29
C SER A 534 -10.35 -25.43 -3.46
N TYR A 535 -9.66 -25.93 -2.43
CA TYR A 535 -9.16 -27.30 -2.39
C TYR A 535 -10.32 -28.31 -2.43
N ALA A 536 -11.37 -28.12 -1.63
CA ALA A 536 -12.53 -29.01 -1.59
C ALA A 536 -13.26 -29.08 -2.94
N ILE A 537 -13.53 -27.93 -3.58
CA ILE A 537 -14.11 -27.86 -4.94
C ILE A 537 -13.25 -28.67 -5.92
N SER A 538 -11.94 -28.39 -5.98
CA SER A 538 -11.00 -29.09 -6.87
C SER A 538 -10.94 -30.61 -6.59
N ARG A 539 -10.77 -30.99 -5.32
CA ARG A 539 -10.58 -32.37 -4.85
C ARG A 539 -11.83 -33.23 -5.03
N VAL A 540 -13.02 -32.68 -4.79
CA VAL A 540 -14.30 -33.38 -4.97
C VAL A 540 -14.62 -33.53 -6.47
N GLN A 541 -14.46 -32.47 -7.27
CA GLN A 541 -14.66 -32.57 -8.73
C GLN A 541 -13.70 -33.57 -9.38
N HIS A 542 -12.43 -33.58 -8.97
CA HIS A 542 -11.44 -34.57 -9.43
C HIS A 542 -11.80 -35.99 -8.96
N GLY A 543 -12.14 -36.17 -7.68
CA GLY A 543 -12.52 -37.46 -7.11
C GLY A 543 -13.87 -38.02 -7.59
N ALA A 544 -14.77 -37.18 -8.14
CA ALA A 544 -15.96 -37.64 -8.85
C ALA A 544 -15.60 -38.19 -10.24
N TYR A 545 -14.74 -37.49 -10.98
CA TYR A 545 -14.24 -37.95 -12.28
C TYR A 545 -13.39 -39.23 -12.18
N LEU A 546 -12.53 -39.36 -11.17
CA LEU A 546 -11.72 -40.58 -10.96
C LEU A 546 -12.62 -41.82 -10.78
N ARG A 547 -13.60 -41.76 -9.88
CA ARG A 547 -14.55 -42.87 -9.67
C ARG A 547 -15.35 -43.22 -10.93
N TYR A 548 -15.77 -42.22 -11.71
CA TYR A 548 -16.41 -42.42 -13.02
C TYR A 548 -15.49 -43.10 -14.04
N ARG A 549 -14.18 -42.80 -14.03
CA ARG A 549 -13.20 -43.50 -14.88
C ARG A 549 -12.89 -44.91 -14.37
N GLU A 550 -12.85 -45.10 -13.05
CA GLU A 550 -12.55 -46.39 -12.41
C GLU A 550 -13.69 -47.40 -12.57
N SER A 551 -14.94 -46.95 -12.61
CA SER A 551 -16.12 -47.80 -12.85
C SER A 551 -16.22 -48.38 -14.27
N HIS A 552 -15.34 -47.98 -15.20
CA HIS A 552 -15.28 -48.56 -16.54
C HIS A 552 -14.17 -49.64 -16.61
N PRO A 553 -14.37 -50.74 -17.35
CA PRO A 553 -13.35 -51.79 -17.54
C PRO A 553 -12.02 -51.23 -18.07
N ALA A 554 -10.90 -51.83 -17.67
CA ALA A 554 -9.56 -51.29 -17.88
C ALA A 554 -9.26 -50.88 -19.35
N ALA A 555 -9.72 -51.67 -20.32
CA ALA A 555 -9.56 -51.41 -21.75
C ALA A 555 -10.20 -50.07 -22.21
N TYR A 556 -11.34 -49.69 -21.64
CA TYR A 556 -12.11 -48.52 -22.07
C TYR A 556 -11.76 -47.23 -21.31
N ARG A 557 -10.95 -47.30 -20.24
CA ARG A 557 -10.60 -46.15 -19.39
C ARG A 557 -9.93 -44.97 -20.12
N LEU A 558 -9.31 -45.23 -21.27
CA LEU A 558 -8.70 -44.20 -22.13
C LEU A 558 -9.74 -43.41 -22.96
N ALA A 559 -10.91 -43.99 -23.24
CA ALA A 559 -11.99 -43.34 -23.97
C ALA A 559 -12.88 -42.43 -23.08
N VAL A 560 -12.83 -42.60 -21.75
CA VAL A 560 -13.73 -41.90 -20.81
C VAL A 560 -13.41 -40.40 -20.74
N HIS A 561 -14.19 -39.58 -21.44
CA HIS A 561 -13.95 -38.14 -21.53
C HIS A 561 -14.41 -37.35 -20.29
N LYS A 562 -13.46 -36.63 -19.68
CA LYS A 562 -13.70 -35.63 -18.62
C LYS A 562 -14.63 -34.50 -19.10
N ALA A 563 -15.69 -34.20 -18.36
CA ALA A 563 -16.63 -33.12 -18.69
C ALA A 563 -15.99 -31.73 -18.51
N LYS A 564 -15.34 -31.22 -19.57
CA LYS A 564 -14.54 -29.98 -19.54
C LYS A 564 -15.33 -28.75 -19.06
N TRP A 565 -16.61 -28.63 -19.42
CA TRP A 565 -17.46 -27.50 -19.00
C TRP A 565 -17.67 -27.44 -17.49
N LEU A 566 -17.93 -28.59 -16.86
CA LEU A 566 -18.24 -28.72 -15.44
C LEU A 566 -17.03 -28.37 -14.56
N HIS A 567 -15.83 -28.77 -15.00
CA HIS A 567 -14.56 -28.41 -14.36
C HIS A 567 -14.17 -26.93 -14.62
N ARG A 568 -14.60 -26.32 -15.74
CA ARG A 568 -14.46 -24.86 -15.95
C ARG A 568 -15.35 -24.06 -14.99
N ILE A 569 -16.57 -24.53 -14.68
CA ILE A 569 -17.41 -23.89 -13.67
C ILE A 569 -16.75 -23.99 -12.28
N GLY A 570 -16.12 -25.12 -11.95
CA GLY A 570 -15.31 -25.25 -10.73
C GLY A 570 -14.17 -24.24 -10.66
N ALA A 571 -13.40 -24.10 -11.74
CA ALA A 571 -12.31 -23.11 -11.82
C ALA A 571 -12.81 -21.66 -11.76
N LEU A 572 -13.97 -21.35 -12.38
CA LEU A 572 -14.59 -20.02 -12.33
C LEU A 572 -15.07 -19.69 -10.91
N ALA A 573 -15.69 -20.65 -10.21
CA ALA A 573 -16.11 -20.49 -8.82
C ALA A 573 -14.91 -20.26 -7.87
N ILE A 574 -13.79 -20.97 -8.09
CA ILE A 574 -12.53 -20.72 -7.37
C ILE A 574 -12.01 -19.31 -7.68
N GLY A 575 -11.97 -18.89 -8.94
CA GLY A 575 -11.55 -17.53 -9.32
C GLY A 575 -12.41 -16.42 -8.71
N LEU A 576 -13.73 -16.67 -8.57
CA LEU A 576 -14.66 -15.73 -7.94
C LEU A 576 -14.51 -15.72 -6.41
N LEU A 577 -14.22 -16.86 -5.77
CA LEU A 577 -13.86 -16.92 -4.35
C LEU A 577 -12.55 -16.19 -4.05
N VAL A 578 -11.56 -16.28 -4.94
CA VAL A 578 -10.30 -15.52 -4.84
C VAL A 578 -10.57 -14.02 -5.00
N LEU A 579 -11.37 -13.61 -5.98
CA LEU A 579 -11.73 -12.20 -6.20
C LEU A 579 -12.48 -11.61 -5.01
N ALA A 580 -13.51 -12.29 -4.50
CA ALA A 580 -14.32 -11.84 -3.38
C ALA A 580 -13.57 -11.89 -2.03
N TYR A 581 -12.52 -12.70 -1.93
CA TYR A 581 -11.59 -12.64 -0.79
C TYR A 581 -10.71 -11.39 -0.89
N PHE A 582 -9.92 -11.25 -1.95
CA PHE A 582 -8.93 -10.17 -2.06
C PHE A 582 -9.55 -8.78 -2.14
N VAL A 583 -10.73 -8.62 -2.77
CA VAL A 583 -11.39 -7.33 -2.95
C VAL A 583 -12.88 -7.44 -2.58
N PRO A 584 -13.26 -7.40 -1.28
CA PRO A 584 -14.65 -7.48 -0.85
C PRO A 584 -15.53 -6.32 -1.36
N THR A 585 -14.95 -5.23 -1.87
CA THR A 585 -15.65 -4.12 -2.54
C THR A 585 -15.66 -4.20 -4.07
N ALA A 586 -15.30 -5.34 -4.70
CA ALA A 586 -15.10 -5.44 -6.16
C ALA A 586 -16.30 -4.98 -7.01
N THR A 587 -17.52 -5.09 -6.50
CA THR A 587 -18.77 -4.64 -7.14
C THR A 587 -18.91 -3.11 -7.22
N TRP A 588 -18.22 -2.36 -6.36
CA TRP A 588 -18.28 -0.88 -6.32
C TRP A 588 -17.70 -0.25 -7.59
N ILE A 589 -16.73 -0.93 -8.21
CA ILE A 589 -16.13 -0.58 -9.52
C ILE A 589 -17.20 -0.62 -10.63
N LEU A 590 -18.25 -1.43 -10.45
CA LEU A 590 -19.40 -1.54 -11.35
C LEU A 590 -20.57 -0.63 -10.92
N GLY A 591 -20.34 0.31 -10.00
CA GLY A 591 -21.35 1.19 -9.40
C GLY A 591 -22.24 0.52 -8.34
N VAL A 592 -22.07 -0.78 -8.08
CA VAL A 592 -22.91 -1.57 -7.17
C VAL A 592 -22.25 -1.61 -5.80
N ARG A 593 -22.70 -0.75 -4.87
CA ARG A 593 -22.14 -0.62 -3.52
C ARG A 593 -22.54 -1.75 -2.56
N VAL A 594 -22.12 -2.97 -2.88
CA VAL A 594 -22.22 -4.16 -2.01
C VAL A 594 -20.83 -4.42 -1.43
N PHE A 595 -20.72 -4.52 -0.11
CA PHE A 595 -19.50 -4.99 0.56
C PHE A 595 -19.71 -6.46 0.93
N VAL A 596 -18.84 -7.35 0.45
CA VAL A 596 -18.90 -8.77 0.83
C VAL A 596 -18.37 -8.93 2.25
N SER A 597 -19.30 -9.01 3.21
CA SER A 597 -18.95 -9.32 4.60
C SER A 597 -18.32 -10.71 4.69
N GLY A 598 -17.47 -10.91 5.69
CA GLY A 598 -16.86 -12.20 5.97
C GLY A 598 -17.89 -13.28 6.24
N LEU A 599 -19.00 -12.98 6.93
CA LEU A 599 -20.10 -13.92 7.14
C LEU A 599 -20.80 -14.32 5.81
N GLU A 600 -21.03 -13.37 4.90
CA GLU A 600 -21.52 -13.68 3.55
C GLU A 600 -20.50 -14.52 2.77
N TYR A 601 -19.20 -14.22 2.89
CA TYR A 601 -18.13 -15.00 2.26
C TYR A 601 -18.10 -16.45 2.76
N TRP A 602 -18.20 -16.66 4.09
CA TRP A 602 -18.30 -17.99 4.71
C TRP A 602 -19.49 -18.79 4.13
N LEU A 603 -20.69 -18.20 4.12
CA LEU A 603 -21.89 -18.83 3.57
C LEU A 603 -21.74 -19.13 2.07
N PHE A 604 -21.14 -18.22 1.32
CA PHE A 604 -20.92 -18.34 -0.12
C PHE A 604 -19.90 -19.44 -0.48
N ALA A 605 -18.78 -19.50 0.25
CA ALA A 605 -17.75 -20.53 0.10
C ALA A 605 -18.27 -21.94 0.43
N ILE A 606 -19.06 -22.08 1.51
CA ILE A 606 -19.75 -23.32 1.85
C ILE A 606 -20.76 -23.70 0.74
N THR A 607 -21.59 -22.75 0.31
CA THR A 607 -22.62 -22.99 -0.71
C THR A 607 -22.03 -23.44 -2.04
N LEU A 608 -20.99 -22.76 -2.55
CA LEU A 608 -20.29 -23.18 -3.77
C LEU A 608 -19.68 -24.59 -3.62
N THR A 609 -19.05 -24.88 -2.49
CA THR A 609 -18.45 -26.19 -2.22
C THR A 609 -19.49 -27.31 -2.22
N LEU A 610 -20.63 -27.09 -1.58
CA LEU A 610 -21.74 -28.07 -1.54
C LEU A 610 -22.39 -28.23 -2.92
N VAL A 611 -22.79 -27.14 -3.59
CA VAL A 611 -23.48 -27.17 -4.88
C VAL A 611 -22.61 -27.82 -5.96
N LEU A 612 -21.32 -27.47 -6.04
CA LEU A 612 -20.40 -28.08 -6.99
C LEU A 612 -20.04 -29.52 -6.58
N GLY A 613 -19.91 -29.81 -5.29
CA GLY A 613 -19.62 -31.15 -4.79
C GLY A 613 -20.74 -32.15 -5.11
N PHE A 614 -21.98 -31.83 -4.72
CA PHE A 614 -23.14 -32.67 -5.02
C PHE A 614 -23.49 -32.67 -6.51
N GLY A 615 -23.49 -31.51 -7.17
CA GLY A 615 -23.80 -31.40 -8.60
C GLY A 615 -22.84 -32.20 -9.48
N THR A 616 -21.53 -32.17 -9.19
CA THR A 616 -20.57 -33.01 -9.93
C THR A 616 -20.68 -34.49 -9.60
N ARG A 617 -20.93 -34.86 -8.32
CA ARG A 617 -21.19 -36.26 -7.94
C ARG A 617 -22.40 -36.83 -8.68
N ALA A 618 -23.53 -36.13 -8.67
CA ALA A 618 -24.77 -36.56 -9.32
C ALA A 618 -24.64 -36.63 -10.85
N TYR A 619 -23.96 -35.65 -11.47
CA TYR A 619 -23.72 -35.68 -12.91
C TYR A 619 -22.90 -36.90 -13.35
N TYR A 620 -21.89 -37.28 -12.56
CA TYR A 620 -21.07 -38.44 -12.88
C TYR A 620 -21.72 -39.78 -12.49
N SER A 621 -22.46 -39.89 -11.38
CA SER A 621 -23.17 -41.14 -11.03
C SER A 621 -24.29 -41.48 -12.03
N GLY A 622 -25.09 -40.49 -12.43
CA GLY A 622 -26.10 -40.62 -13.48
C GLY A 622 -25.52 -40.86 -14.89
N LYS A 623 -24.19 -40.90 -15.05
CA LYS A 623 -23.52 -41.44 -16.23
C LYS A 623 -23.03 -42.89 -16.04
N VAL A 624 -22.70 -43.32 -14.82
CA VAL A 624 -22.41 -44.74 -14.53
C VAL A 624 -23.69 -45.56 -14.67
N GLU A 625 -24.79 -45.09 -14.08
CA GLU A 625 -26.11 -45.75 -14.12
C GLU A 625 -26.59 -45.99 -15.56
N ARG A 626 -26.41 -45.01 -16.46
CA ARG A 626 -26.74 -45.13 -17.89
C ARG A 626 -25.76 -45.97 -18.71
N ALA A 627 -24.51 -46.11 -18.26
CA ALA A 627 -23.56 -47.00 -18.92
C ALA A 627 -23.93 -48.46 -18.60
N ALA A 628 -24.12 -48.77 -17.31
CA ALA A 628 -24.52 -50.09 -16.84
C ALA A 628 -25.87 -50.56 -17.42
N SER A 629 -26.85 -49.66 -17.62
CA SER A 629 -28.11 -50.04 -18.25
C SER A 629 -27.94 -50.46 -19.72
N VAL A 630 -27.10 -49.75 -20.50
CA VAL A 630 -26.84 -50.08 -21.90
C VAL A 630 -26.02 -51.37 -22.02
N GLU A 631 -24.99 -51.54 -21.18
CA GLU A 631 -24.17 -52.76 -21.13
C GLU A 631 -25.05 -54.00 -20.79
N SER A 632 -26.08 -53.83 -19.94
CA SER A 632 -27.05 -54.89 -19.64
C SER A 632 -28.07 -55.22 -20.75
N GLU A 633 -28.24 -54.34 -21.75
CA GLU A 633 -29.03 -54.64 -22.95
C GLU A 633 -28.18 -55.37 -24.02
N GLU A 634 -26.88 -55.07 -24.11
CA GLU A 634 -25.98 -55.70 -25.08
C GLU A 634 -25.48 -57.10 -24.66
N GLU A 635 -25.38 -57.42 -23.35
CA GLU A 635 -24.83 -58.70 -22.88
C GLU A 635 -25.77 -59.92 -23.05
N GLN A 636 -26.99 -59.75 -23.58
CA GLN A 636 -27.88 -60.88 -23.97
C GLN A 636 -27.48 -61.59 -25.29
N VAL A 637 -26.18 -61.77 -25.55
CA VAL A 637 -25.68 -62.56 -26.68
C VAL A 637 -24.93 -63.81 -26.17
N VAL A 638 -25.55 -64.98 -26.37
CA VAL A 638 -25.13 -66.25 -25.76
C VAL A 638 -23.79 -66.76 -26.32
N VAL A 639 -22.70 -66.57 -25.56
CA VAL A 639 -21.40 -67.22 -25.82
C VAL A 639 -21.35 -68.59 -25.13
N LYS A 640 -21.39 -69.65 -25.94
CA LYS A 640 -21.48 -71.06 -25.48
C LYS A 640 -20.14 -71.57 -24.94
N LYS A 641 -19.98 -71.57 -23.62
CA LYS A 641 -18.75 -71.97 -22.91
C LYS A 641 -18.42 -73.45 -23.12
N VAL A 642 -17.31 -73.74 -23.80
CA VAL A 642 -16.69 -75.08 -23.87
C VAL A 642 -15.77 -75.26 -22.67
N ALA A 643 -15.81 -76.45 -22.04
CA ALA A 643 -14.93 -76.82 -20.94
C ALA A 643 -13.84 -77.78 -21.41
N ILE A 644 -12.63 -77.62 -20.89
CA ILE A 644 -11.50 -78.55 -21.01
C ILE A 644 -10.96 -78.80 -19.59
N PRO A 645 -10.57 -80.03 -19.19
CA PRO A 645 -10.32 -80.35 -17.78
C PRO A 645 -8.98 -79.85 -17.22
N THR A 646 -8.89 -79.85 -15.89
CA THR A 646 -7.68 -79.53 -15.11
C THR A 646 -6.62 -80.64 -15.16
N GLY A 647 -5.37 -80.27 -15.37
CA GLY A 647 -4.19 -81.04 -14.93
C GLY A 647 -3.61 -80.45 -13.64
N PRO A 648 -2.94 -81.24 -12.78
CA PRO A 648 -2.33 -80.75 -11.54
C PRO A 648 -1.02 -79.99 -11.82
N PRO A 649 -0.64 -79.00 -10.99
CA PRO A 649 0.70 -78.42 -11.02
C PRO A 649 1.72 -79.44 -10.47
N GLU A 650 2.85 -79.59 -11.18
CA GLU A 650 3.94 -80.46 -10.76
C GLU A 650 4.71 -79.86 -9.57
N ALA A 651 5.14 -80.70 -8.64
CA ALA A 651 6.00 -80.27 -7.54
C ALA A 651 7.45 -80.16 -8.03
N GLY A 652 7.99 -78.93 -8.09
CA GLY A 652 9.37 -78.68 -8.50
C GLY A 652 10.39 -79.34 -7.56
N GLY A 653 11.53 -79.77 -8.11
CA GLY A 653 12.56 -80.46 -7.34
C GLY A 653 13.19 -79.58 -6.26
N VAL A 654 13.54 -80.21 -5.13
CA VAL A 654 14.43 -79.60 -4.12
C VAL A 654 15.87 -79.94 -4.49
N LEU A 655 16.64 -78.94 -4.92
CA LEU A 655 18.04 -79.11 -5.32
C LEU A 655 19.01 -79.26 -4.13
N GLY A 656 18.54 -78.99 -2.92
CA GLY A 656 19.29 -79.11 -1.67
C GLY A 656 18.84 -78.10 -0.62
N THR A 657 19.63 -77.93 0.44
CA THR A 657 19.42 -76.94 1.51
C THR A 657 20.59 -75.96 1.54
N CYS A 658 20.31 -74.66 1.58
CA CYS A 658 21.32 -73.61 1.63
C CYS A 658 22.02 -73.58 3.00
N PRO A 659 23.35 -73.84 3.10
CA PRO A 659 24.04 -73.92 4.40
C PRO A 659 24.05 -72.61 5.19
N HIS A 660 23.79 -71.47 4.54
CA HIS A 660 23.80 -70.14 5.18
C HIS A 660 22.47 -69.79 5.87
N CYS A 661 21.34 -70.06 5.21
CA CYS A 661 20.01 -69.68 5.70
C CYS A 661 19.12 -70.87 6.11
N GLN A 662 19.62 -72.11 5.96
CA GLN A 662 18.97 -73.38 6.31
C GLN A 662 17.63 -73.65 5.60
N ARG A 663 17.29 -72.88 4.56
CA ARG A 663 16.12 -73.10 3.72
C ARG A 663 16.44 -74.03 2.56
N GLU A 664 15.45 -74.77 2.12
CA GLU A 664 15.48 -75.52 0.86
C GLU A 664 15.72 -74.57 -0.33
N ILE A 665 16.39 -75.10 -1.35
CA ILE A 665 16.66 -74.46 -2.64
C ILE A 665 15.77 -75.17 -3.65
N LEU A 666 14.84 -74.44 -4.27
CA LEU A 666 13.98 -74.99 -5.30
C LEU A 666 14.68 -74.94 -6.67
N GLU A 667 14.27 -75.81 -7.58
CA GLU A 667 14.83 -75.92 -8.93
C GLU A 667 14.64 -74.65 -9.81
N ALA A 668 13.79 -73.72 -9.37
CA ALA A 668 13.58 -72.41 -9.98
C ALA A 668 14.38 -71.26 -9.33
N ASP A 669 15.07 -71.49 -8.21
CA ASP A 669 15.82 -70.44 -7.51
C ASP A 669 17.20 -70.19 -8.16
N PRO A 670 17.66 -68.93 -8.30
CA PRO A 670 19.02 -68.64 -8.75
C PRO A 670 20.03 -69.09 -7.68
N THR A 671 20.93 -70.01 -8.06
CA THR A 671 21.92 -70.62 -7.14
C THR A 671 23.35 -70.22 -7.47
N TYR A 672 24.17 -70.12 -6.42
CA TYR A 672 25.63 -70.11 -6.53
C TYR A 672 26.18 -71.45 -6.00
N ARG A 673 26.87 -72.20 -6.85
CA ARG A 673 27.58 -73.43 -6.48
C ARG A 673 29.07 -73.12 -6.29
N CYS A 674 29.56 -73.31 -5.07
CA CYS A 674 30.98 -73.19 -4.75
C CYS A 674 31.75 -74.41 -5.28
N THR A 675 33.07 -74.26 -5.49
CA THR A 675 33.96 -75.32 -5.98
C THR A 675 34.04 -76.55 -5.07
N CYS A 676 33.67 -76.42 -3.79
CA CYS A 676 33.52 -77.54 -2.85
C CYS A 676 32.19 -78.31 -2.99
N GLY A 677 31.34 -77.95 -3.95
CA GLY A 677 30.02 -78.56 -4.19
C GLY A 677 28.87 -77.99 -3.35
N ALA A 678 29.15 -77.16 -2.33
CA ALA A 678 28.12 -76.48 -1.55
C ALA A 678 27.33 -75.47 -2.41
N MET A 679 26.00 -75.49 -2.32
CA MET A 679 25.12 -74.59 -3.05
C MET A 679 24.41 -73.62 -2.10
N TYR A 680 24.28 -72.37 -2.54
CA TYR A 680 23.65 -71.28 -1.81
C TYR A 680 22.64 -70.59 -2.73
N HIS A 681 21.58 -69.99 -2.17
CA HIS A 681 20.83 -68.96 -2.91
C HIS A 681 21.80 -67.85 -3.33
N LEU A 682 21.66 -67.32 -4.56
CA LEU A 682 22.59 -66.30 -5.09
C LEU A 682 22.69 -65.07 -4.18
N SER A 683 21.57 -64.66 -3.57
CA SER A 683 21.50 -63.59 -2.56
C SER A 683 22.24 -63.92 -1.25
N CYS A 684 22.30 -65.19 -0.84
CA CYS A 684 23.08 -65.64 0.32
C CYS A 684 24.58 -65.74 0.01
N ALA A 685 24.95 -66.05 -1.24
CA ALA A 685 26.34 -66.02 -1.67
C ALA A 685 26.87 -64.58 -1.77
N ALA A 686 26.07 -63.63 -2.26
CA ALA A 686 26.44 -62.22 -2.33
C ALA A 686 26.71 -61.59 -0.94
N SER A 687 26.13 -62.13 0.14
CA SER A 687 26.41 -61.71 1.52
C SER A 687 27.66 -62.37 2.16
N LEU A 688 28.37 -63.25 1.46
CA LEU A 688 29.50 -64.01 1.99
C LEU A 688 30.78 -63.73 1.20
N THR A 689 31.83 -63.23 1.86
CA THR A 689 33.14 -62.98 1.22
C THR A 689 33.93 -64.26 0.94
N GLN A 690 33.64 -65.34 1.65
CA GLN A 690 34.31 -66.64 1.55
C GLN A 690 33.36 -67.76 1.96
N CYS A 691 33.49 -68.93 1.34
CA CYS A 691 32.60 -70.06 1.60
C CYS A 691 32.87 -70.64 3.00
N PRO A 692 31.87 -70.71 3.91
CA PRO A 692 32.09 -71.22 5.27
C PRO A 692 32.51 -72.70 5.31
N ASN A 693 32.26 -73.48 4.25
CA ASN A 693 32.61 -74.90 4.19
C ASN A 693 34.07 -75.17 3.79
N CYS A 694 34.63 -74.42 2.84
CA CYS A 694 35.97 -74.66 2.27
C CYS A 694 36.92 -73.45 2.29
N ARG A 695 36.44 -72.28 2.74
CA ARG A 695 37.18 -71.00 2.81
C ARG A 695 37.75 -70.47 1.49
N THR A 696 37.36 -71.01 0.34
CA THR A 696 37.63 -70.33 -0.94
C THR A 696 36.85 -69.01 -0.98
N PRO A 697 37.45 -67.91 -1.49
CA PRO A 697 36.75 -66.65 -1.64
C PRO A 697 35.53 -66.83 -2.55
N ILE A 698 34.40 -66.25 -2.18
CA ILE A 698 33.20 -66.25 -3.02
C ILE A 698 33.30 -65.03 -3.92
N THR A 699 33.91 -65.23 -5.09
CA THR A 699 33.74 -64.33 -6.23
C THR A 699 32.38 -64.65 -6.85
N VAL A 700 31.30 -64.12 -6.27
CA VAL A 700 30.18 -63.73 -7.12
C VAL A 700 30.73 -62.59 -7.96
N GLU A 701 30.88 -62.80 -9.26
CA GLU A 701 31.03 -61.67 -10.18
C GLU A 701 29.70 -60.91 -10.13
N ALA A 702 29.68 -59.88 -9.28
CA ALA A 702 28.60 -58.93 -9.18
C ALA A 702 28.63 -58.06 -10.43
N ASP A 703 28.18 -58.66 -11.54
CA ASP A 703 27.90 -57.98 -12.79
C ASP A 703 27.08 -56.74 -12.47
N ARG A 704 27.69 -55.56 -12.69
CA ARG A 704 27.10 -54.27 -12.38
C ARG A 704 26.07 -53.94 -13.45
N THR A 705 24.96 -54.64 -13.37
CA THR A 705 23.70 -54.37 -14.07
C THR A 705 23.01 -53.14 -13.48
N THR A 706 23.74 -52.02 -13.37
CA THR A 706 23.13 -50.71 -13.60
C THR A 706 22.56 -50.76 -15.01
N THR A 707 21.26 -51.03 -15.14
CA THR A 707 20.67 -51.27 -16.46
C THR A 707 20.80 -50.00 -17.29
N ASP A 708 21.34 -50.09 -18.51
CA ASP A 708 21.49 -48.91 -19.35
C ASP A 708 20.11 -48.45 -19.84
N VAL A 709 19.75 -47.22 -19.49
CA VAL A 709 18.48 -46.61 -19.87
C VAL A 709 18.72 -45.72 -21.08
N SER A 710 17.94 -45.95 -22.14
CA SER A 710 17.94 -45.08 -23.31
C SER A 710 17.16 -43.80 -23.04
N MET A 711 17.85 -42.67 -23.06
CA MET A 711 17.29 -41.33 -22.91
C MET A 711 17.45 -40.55 -24.22
N ARG A 712 16.51 -39.67 -24.55
CA ARG A 712 16.62 -38.77 -25.70
C ARG A 712 17.14 -37.41 -25.24
N CYS A 713 18.19 -36.92 -25.89
CA CYS A 713 18.67 -35.55 -25.69
C CYS A 713 17.61 -34.54 -26.16
N GLU A 714 17.22 -33.60 -25.30
CA GLU A 714 16.25 -32.55 -25.62
C GLU A 714 16.74 -31.61 -26.74
N SER A 715 18.06 -31.40 -26.83
CA SER A 715 18.68 -30.37 -27.69
C SER A 715 18.94 -30.83 -29.13
N CYS A 716 19.21 -32.12 -29.36
CA CYS A 716 19.45 -32.67 -30.70
C CYS A 716 18.52 -33.84 -31.10
N GLY A 717 17.72 -34.38 -30.18
CA GLY A 717 16.82 -35.49 -30.43
C GLY A 717 17.48 -36.88 -30.50
N GLU A 718 18.81 -36.95 -30.38
CA GLU A 718 19.57 -38.20 -30.41
C GLU A 718 19.28 -39.08 -29.19
N VAL A 719 19.32 -40.40 -29.37
CA VAL A 719 19.14 -41.36 -28.28
C VAL A 719 20.50 -41.76 -27.71
N GLN A 720 20.63 -41.73 -26.39
CA GLN A 720 21.86 -41.95 -25.64
C GLN A 720 21.58 -43.00 -24.56
N THR A 721 22.46 -43.99 -24.43
CA THR A 721 22.41 -44.99 -23.35
C THR A 721 23.22 -44.48 -22.17
N VAL A 722 22.60 -44.34 -21.00
CA VAL A 722 23.27 -43.95 -19.75
C VAL A 722 22.87 -44.90 -18.61
N PRO A 723 23.73 -45.11 -17.60
CA PRO A 723 23.41 -46.00 -16.49
C PRO A 723 22.15 -45.58 -15.72
N GLN A 724 21.34 -46.55 -15.32
CA GLN A 724 20.19 -46.33 -14.43
C GLN A 724 20.60 -45.62 -13.14
N GLY A 725 20.19 -44.35 -13.00
CA GLY A 725 20.48 -43.50 -11.85
C GLY A 725 21.19 -42.19 -12.19
N THR A 726 21.78 -42.06 -13.38
CA THR A 726 22.37 -40.81 -13.86
C THR A 726 21.28 -39.75 -14.11
N ASP A 727 21.45 -38.53 -13.57
CA ASP A 727 20.53 -37.42 -13.87
C ASP A 727 20.81 -36.87 -15.29
N PRO A 728 19.82 -36.84 -16.20
CA PRO A 728 20.01 -36.35 -17.57
C PRO A 728 20.43 -34.88 -17.65
N ARG A 729 20.28 -34.09 -16.57
CA ARG A 729 20.74 -32.70 -16.50
C ARG A 729 22.24 -32.58 -16.27
N ALA A 730 22.91 -33.65 -15.83
CA ALA A 730 24.36 -33.70 -15.65
C ALA A 730 25.09 -34.60 -16.68
N ALA A 731 24.37 -35.48 -17.37
CA ALA A 731 24.94 -36.31 -18.44
C ALA A 731 25.13 -35.52 -19.76
N PRO A 732 26.33 -35.50 -20.37
CA PRO A 732 26.54 -34.92 -21.69
C PRO A 732 26.12 -35.86 -22.84
N CYS A 733 25.64 -35.29 -23.93
CA CYS A 733 25.30 -36.00 -25.17
C CYS A 733 26.56 -36.20 -26.03
N SER A 734 26.83 -37.45 -26.45
CA SER A 734 27.98 -37.76 -27.33
C SER A 734 27.90 -37.12 -28.73
N ASN A 735 26.71 -36.72 -29.20
CA ASN A 735 26.51 -36.13 -30.52
C ASN A 735 26.68 -34.59 -30.52
N CYS A 736 26.08 -33.88 -29.55
CA CYS A 736 26.07 -32.41 -29.53
C CYS A 736 26.84 -31.75 -28.37
N SER A 737 27.48 -32.54 -27.48
CA SER A 737 28.20 -32.12 -26.26
C SER A 737 27.44 -31.23 -25.25
N GLU A 738 26.14 -31.01 -25.47
CA GLU A 738 25.18 -30.44 -24.53
C GLU A 738 24.69 -31.50 -23.54
N PHE A 739 24.12 -31.11 -22.40
CA PHE A 739 23.44 -32.05 -21.49
C PHE A 739 22.21 -32.73 -22.14
N LEU A 740 21.82 -33.92 -21.67
CA LEU A 740 20.64 -34.63 -22.19
C LEU A 740 19.32 -33.89 -21.91
N ARG A 741 19.25 -33.12 -20.83
CA ARG A 741 18.08 -32.35 -20.38
C ARG A 741 18.49 -31.00 -19.81
N HIS A 742 17.70 -29.95 -20.04
CA HIS A 742 17.95 -28.62 -19.50
C HIS A 742 17.48 -28.46 -18.03
N LEU A 743 18.01 -27.45 -17.32
CA LEU A 743 17.50 -27.05 -16.00
C LEU A 743 16.14 -26.34 -16.11
N ASP A 744 15.30 -26.44 -15.07
CA ASP A 744 14.04 -25.70 -15.01
C ASP A 744 14.32 -24.21 -14.66
N GLU A 745 13.75 -23.28 -15.43
CA GLU A 745 13.98 -21.85 -15.26
C GLU A 745 13.35 -21.28 -13.97
N GLY A 746 14.04 -20.32 -13.32
CA GLY A 746 13.53 -19.62 -12.13
C GLY A 746 13.59 -20.44 -10.83
N ARG A 747 14.29 -21.58 -10.83
CA ARG A 747 14.59 -22.37 -9.61
C ARG A 747 15.97 -22.06 -9.04
N ARG A 748 16.18 -22.47 -7.78
CA ARG A 748 17.45 -22.41 -7.06
C ARG A 748 18.02 -23.81 -6.88
N TYR A 749 19.20 -24.06 -7.41
CA TYR A 749 19.90 -25.35 -7.40
C TYR A 749 21.11 -25.33 -6.47
N LEU A 750 21.19 -26.27 -5.53
CA LEU A 750 22.42 -26.57 -4.78
C LEU A 750 23.09 -27.80 -5.37
N VAL A 751 24.39 -27.70 -5.67
CA VAL A 751 25.13 -28.64 -6.51
C VAL A 751 26.40 -29.07 -5.79
N VAL A 752 26.52 -30.34 -5.44
CA VAL A 752 27.75 -30.89 -4.88
C VAL A 752 28.58 -31.49 -6.01
N ALA A 753 29.63 -30.78 -6.43
CA ALA A 753 30.46 -31.15 -7.56
C ALA A 753 31.91 -30.64 -7.41
N SER A 754 32.87 -31.54 -7.66
CA SER A 754 34.31 -31.24 -7.69
C SER A 754 34.72 -30.43 -8.92
N ASN A 755 34.06 -30.64 -10.05
CA ASN A 755 34.39 -30.01 -11.32
C ASN A 755 33.57 -28.72 -11.54
N PRO A 756 34.18 -27.52 -11.59
CA PRO A 756 33.47 -26.26 -11.85
C PRO A 756 32.85 -26.18 -13.25
N ALA A 757 33.36 -26.94 -14.23
CA ALA A 757 32.88 -26.90 -15.62
C ALA A 757 31.37 -27.18 -15.76
N ILE A 758 30.79 -27.97 -14.85
CA ILE A 758 29.35 -28.28 -14.84
C ILE A 758 28.51 -27.00 -14.62
N GLY A 759 28.89 -26.19 -13.63
CA GLY A 759 28.20 -24.92 -13.34
C GLY A 759 28.34 -23.90 -14.46
N PHE A 760 29.54 -23.81 -15.08
CA PHE A 760 29.77 -22.93 -16.23
C PHE A 760 29.08 -23.40 -17.51
N ALA A 761 28.91 -24.71 -17.71
CA ALA A 761 28.10 -25.24 -18.81
C ALA A 761 26.62 -24.87 -18.62
N TRP A 762 26.01 -25.13 -17.46
CA TRP A 762 24.62 -24.71 -17.19
C TRP A 762 24.42 -23.18 -17.28
N LEU A 763 25.39 -22.38 -16.82
CA LEU A 763 25.39 -20.93 -16.98
C LEU A 763 25.33 -20.51 -18.45
N ARG A 764 26.18 -21.11 -19.30
CA ARG A 764 26.21 -20.88 -20.76
C ARG A 764 24.91 -21.33 -21.43
N ASP A 765 24.36 -22.46 -21.00
CA ASP A 765 23.22 -23.07 -21.67
C ASP A 765 21.93 -22.27 -21.41
N LEU A 766 21.80 -21.70 -20.20
CA LEU A 766 20.73 -20.76 -19.85
C LEU A 766 20.90 -19.35 -20.45
N THR A 767 22.12 -18.91 -20.78
CA THR A 767 22.37 -17.59 -21.41
C THR A 767 22.22 -17.58 -22.93
N LYS A 768 22.12 -18.75 -23.60
CA LYS A 768 21.89 -18.88 -25.07
C LYS A 768 20.71 -18.07 -25.62
N LEU A 769 19.73 -17.71 -24.78
CA LEU A 769 18.58 -16.88 -25.14
C LEU A 769 18.81 -15.36 -24.96
N GLY A 770 20.04 -14.91 -24.72
CA GLY A 770 20.37 -13.49 -24.54
C GLY A 770 19.84 -12.92 -23.20
N ARG A 771 19.88 -13.73 -22.14
CA ARG A 771 19.48 -13.35 -20.78
C ARG A 771 20.69 -12.84 -20.00
N PRO A 772 20.54 -11.82 -19.14
CA PRO A 772 21.61 -11.36 -18.26
C PRO A 772 22.00 -12.45 -17.26
N ALA A 773 23.27 -12.49 -16.91
CA ALA A 773 23.79 -13.42 -15.92
C ALA A 773 24.94 -12.82 -15.12
N ILE A 774 25.29 -13.46 -14.02
CA ILE A 774 26.45 -13.12 -13.18
C ILE A 774 27.07 -14.39 -12.61
N CYS A 775 28.39 -14.43 -12.53
CA CYS A 775 29.12 -15.40 -11.72
C CYS A 775 29.78 -14.69 -10.54
N MET A 776 29.61 -15.24 -9.33
CA MET A 776 30.31 -14.84 -8.12
C MET A 776 31.16 -16.04 -7.65
N THR A 777 32.47 -15.84 -7.50
CA THR A 777 33.42 -16.95 -7.26
C THR A 777 34.59 -16.49 -6.39
N SER A 778 35.16 -17.40 -5.61
CA SER A 778 36.41 -17.17 -4.87
C SER A 778 37.64 -17.09 -5.79
N ALA A 779 37.55 -17.63 -7.02
CA ALA A 779 38.65 -17.68 -7.96
C ALA A 779 38.91 -16.33 -8.67
N ALA A 780 40.16 -16.13 -9.11
CA ALA A 780 40.56 -14.94 -9.85
C ALA A 780 39.74 -14.78 -11.14
N ALA A 781 39.06 -13.66 -11.31
CA ALA A 781 38.10 -13.47 -12.41
C ALA A 781 38.73 -13.58 -13.82
N GLU A 782 40.01 -13.24 -13.98
CA GLU A 782 40.76 -13.44 -15.22
C GLU A 782 40.93 -14.92 -15.57
N ARG A 783 41.26 -15.77 -14.57
CA ARG A 783 41.39 -17.22 -14.75
C ARG A 783 40.08 -17.82 -15.26
N MET A 784 38.95 -17.47 -14.65
CA MET A 784 37.65 -18.04 -15.01
C MET A 784 37.20 -17.63 -16.42
N ARG A 785 37.52 -16.40 -16.85
CA ARG A 785 37.27 -15.93 -18.24
C ARG A 785 38.13 -16.67 -19.27
N LEU A 786 39.36 -17.05 -18.91
CA LEU A 786 40.26 -17.81 -19.78
C LEU A 786 39.92 -19.31 -19.83
N GLU A 787 39.62 -19.92 -18.69
CA GLU A 787 39.43 -21.37 -18.52
C GLU A 787 38.06 -21.85 -19.04
N PHE A 788 37.00 -21.03 -18.89
CA PHE A 788 35.64 -21.37 -19.31
C PHE A 788 35.10 -20.49 -20.47
N GLY A 789 35.92 -19.58 -21.00
CA GLY A 789 35.60 -18.78 -22.19
C GLY A 789 34.52 -17.70 -22.01
N VAL A 790 34.15 -17.39 -20.77
CA VAL A 790 32.94 -16.61 -20.42
C VAL A 790 33.17 -15.09 -20.57
N LYS A 791 33.32 -14.60 -21.80
CA LYS A 791 33.65 -13.19 -22.08
C LYS A 791 32.49 -12.22 -21.81
N ASP A 792 31.26 -12.65 -22.07
CA ASP A 792 30.08 -11.79 -22.08
C ASP A 792 29.30 -11.77 -20.73
N VAL A 793 29.80 -12.47 -19.71
CA VAL A 793 29.17 -12.53 -18.37
C VAL A 793 30.04 -11.80 -17.34
N PRO A 794 29.47 -10.88 -16.55
CA PRO A 794 30.09 -10.36 -15.33
C PRO A 794 30.56 -11.47 -14.38
N VAL A 795 31.87 -11.60 -14.21
CA VAL A 795 32.51 -12.43 -13.18
C VAL A 795 33.00 -11.50 -12.07
N VAL A 796 32.47 -11.69 -10.87
CA VAL A 796 32.80 -10.96 -9.64
C VAL A 796 33.60 -11.88 -8.71
N GLN A 797 34.78 -11.43 -8.29
CA GLN A 797 35.61 -12.15 -7.33
C GLN A 797 35.16 -11.84 -5.89
N VAL A 798 35.05 -12.87 -5.06
CA VAL A 798 34.61 -12.82 -3.67
C VAL A 798 35.69 -13.43 -2.79
N SER A 799 36.64 -12.61 -2.34
CA SER A 799 37.85 -13.04 -1.62
C SER A 799 38.53 -11.83 -0.97
N GLY A 800 39.07 -11.96 0.25
CA GLY A 800 39.72 -10.84 0.97
C GLY A 800 41.05 -10.32 0.39
N HIS A 801 41.46 -10.72 -0.83
CA HIS A 801 42.81 -10.53 -1.36
C HIS A 801 42.89 -10.06 -2.83
N GLY A 802 41.84 -9.42 -3.36
CA GLY A 802 41.81 -8.90 -4.75
C GLY A 802 41.47 -7.40 -4.82
N ALA A 803 42.07 -6.67 -5.78
CA ALA A 803 41.94 -5.21 -5.87
C ALA A 803 40.51 -4.73 -6.21
N ASP A 804 39.79 -5.47 -7.07
CA ASP A 804 38.37 -5.26 -7.39
C ASP A 804 37.48 -6.40 -6.82
N ALA A 805 37.96 -7.11 -5.79
CA ALA A 805 37.21 -8.19 -5.16
C ALA A 805 36.29 -7.68 -4.04
N ILE A 806 35.18 -8.38 -3.82
CA ILE A 806 34.31 -8.16 -2.67
C ILE A 806 34.86 -8.97 -1.49
N ASP A 807 35.09 -8.35 -0.34
CA ASP A 807 35.41 -9.08 0.90
C ASP A 807 34.22 -9.99 1.25
N PRO A 808 34.43 -11.31 1.45
CA PRO A 808 33.37 -12.23 1.85
C PRO A 808 32.58 -11.77 3.09
N LYS A 809 33.18 -10.99 4.00
CA LYS A 809 32.53 -10.44 5.20
C LYS A 809 31.63 -9.24 4.93
N GLU A 810 31.80 -8.58 3.78
CA GLU A 810 30.96 -7.46 3.33
C GLU A 810 29.94 -7.85 2.23
N LEU A 811 29.76 -9.16 1.99
CA LEU A 811 28.78 -9.71 1.03
C LEU A 811 27.38 -9.08 1.14
N ASP A 812 26.94 -8.81 2.36
CA ASP A 812 25.74 -8.02 2.67
C ASP A 812 26.20 -6.71 3.34
N PRO A 813 26.14 -5.54 2.66
CA PRO A 813 25.33 -5.24 1.47
C PRO A 813 26.08 -5.21 0.11
N VAL A 814 27.41 -5.37 0.06
CA VAL A 814 28.20 -5.03 -1.14
C VAL A 814 27.92 -6.00 -2.29
N GLY A 815 27.86 -7.30 -2.00
CA GLY A 815 27.57 -8.38 -2.97
C GLY A 815 26.18 -8.32 -3.60
N LEU A 816 25.22 -7.63 -2.98
CA LEU A 816 23.87 -7.46 -3.53
C LEU A 816 23.84 -6.43 -4.69
N ARG A 817 24.80 -5.49 -4.74
CA ARG A 817 24.87 -4.45 -5.78
C ARG A 817 24.98 -4.98 -7.22
N PRO A 818 25.88 -5.93 -7.55
CA PRO A 818 25.95 -6.48 -8.90
C PRO A 818 24.76 -7.40 -9.22
N ILE A 819 24.18 -8.09 -8.22
CA ILE A 819 22.95 -8.89 -8.42
C ILE A 819 21.76 -7.98 -8.80
N LEU A 820 21.63 -6.80 -8.17
CA LEU A 820 20.64 -5.77 -8.54
C LEU A 820 20.76 -5.28 -10.00
N GLN A 821 21.90 -5.45 -10.67
CA GLN A 821 22.01 -5.11 -12.09
C GLN A 821 21.31 -6.18 -12.95
N VAL A 822 21.57 -7.47 -12.68
CA VAL A 822 20.97 -8.61 -13.41
C VAL A 822 19.44 -8.68 -13.22
N THR A 823 18.93 -8.45 -12.01
CA THR A 823 17.48 -8.55 -11.76
C THR A 823 16.66 -7.43 -12.42
N ARG A 824 17.24 -6.23 -12.61
CA ARG A 824 16.53 -5.06 -13.13
C ARG A 824 16.12 -5.16 -14.60
N GLU A 825 16.72 -6.04 -15.40
CA GLU A 825 16.43 -6.13 -16.85
C GLU A 825 15.10 -6.84 -17.21
N ARG A 826 14.42 -7.46 -16.25
CA ARG A 826 13.07 -8.07 -16.41
C ARG A 826 12.94 -9.13 -17.52
N LYS A 827 13.98 -9.91 -17.81
CA LYS A 827 13.98 -11.01 -18.81
C LYS A 827 14.13 -12.42 -18.20
N GLY A 828 14.08 -12.54 -16.87
CA GLY A 828 14.78 -13.62 -16.16
C GLY A 828 16.30 -13.48 -16.31
N GLY A 829 17.06 -14.39 -15.72
CA GLY A 829 18.51 -14.35 -15.72
C GLY A 829 19.14 -15.53 -14.98
N VAL A 830 20.46 -15.50 -14.77
CA VAL A 830 21.19 -16.57 -14.08
C VAL A 830 22.18 -16.00 -13.05
N ILE A 831 22.20 -16.55 -11.84
CA ILE A 831 23.23 -16.29 -10.82
C ILE A 831 23.98 -17.60 -10.56
N LEU A 832 25.29 -17.63 -10.83
CA LEU A 832 26.17 -18.75 -10.48
C LEU A 832 27.06 -18.37 -9.29
N TYR A 833 26.87 -19.03 -8.15
CA TYR A 833 27.83 -19.05 -7.04
C TYR A 833 28.76 -20.25 -7.23
N ASP A 834 30.03 -20.01 -7.54
CA ASP A 834 31.04 -21.06 -7.76
C ASP A 834 32.08 -21.07 -6.62
N GLY A 835 32.28 -22.23 -5.98
CA GLY A 835 33.16 -22.35 -4.82
C GLY A 835 32.54 -21.77 -3.54
N LEU A 836 31.22 -21.96 -3.35
CA LEU A 836 30.49 -21.41 -2.21
C LEU A 836 31.03 -21.93 -0.86
N ASP A 837 31.59 -23.13 -0.84
CA ASP A 837 32.38 -23.71 0.26
C ASP A 837 33.56 -22.82 0.69
N GLN A 838 34.25 -22.19 -0.27
CA GLN A 838 35.41 -21.34 0.01
C GLN A 838 34.96 -19.97 0.54
N ILE A 839 33.88 -19.41 -0.04
CA ILE A 839 33.25 -18.17 0.44
C ILE A 839 32.73 -18.33 1.89
N ILE A 840 32.13 -19.47 2.22
CA ILE A 840 31.71 -19.84 3.58
C ILE A 840 32.92 -19.90 4.53
N SER A 841 34.08 -20.37 4.08
CA SER A 841 35.29 -20.46 4.90
C SER A 841 35.92 -19.10 5.25
N GLU A 842 35.72 -18.06 4.43
CA GLU A 842 36.20 -16.69 4.71
C GLU A 842 35.19 -15.82 5.49
N SER A 843 33.88 -16.08 5.35
CA SER A 843 32.78 -15.21 5.86
C SER A 843 31.99 -15.78 7.05
N SER A 844 31.96 -17.10 7.24
CA SER A 844 30.99 -17.87 8.03
C SER A 844 29.71 -18.27 7.28
N LEU A 845 29.18 -19.46 7.59
CA LEU A 845 27.94 -20.00 7.02
C LEU A 845 26.72 -19.14 7.35
N ALA A 846 26.66 -18.53 8.54
CA ALA A 846 25.48 -17.78 8.98
C ALA A 846 25.32 -16.47 8.20
N ASP A 847 26.43 -15.83 7.86
CA ASP A 847 26.46 -14.58 7.12
C ASP A 847 26.23 -14.82 5.61
N VAL A 848 26.80 -15.91 5.07
CA VAL A 848 26.49 -16.38 3.70
C VAL A 848 25.01 -16.77 3.56
N ILE A 849 24.40 -17.47 4.53
CA ILE A 849 22.96 -17.77 4.49
C ILE A 849 22.11 -16.48 4.55
N ARG A 850 22.49 -15.48 5.36
CA ARG A 850 21.79 -14.18 5.41
C ARG A 850 21.84 -13.45 4.07
N PHE A 851 23.01 -13.46 3.42
CA PHE A 851 23.20 -12.93 2.07
C PHE A 851 22.37 -13.69 1.02
N LEU A 852 22.44 -15.03 1.04
CA LEU A 852 21.72 -15.90 0.10
C LEU A 852 20.21 -15.71 0.20
N ARG A 853 19.63 -15.52 1.39
CA ARG A 853 18.19 -15.20 1.55
C ARG A 853 17.80 -13.94 0.79
N LYS A 854 18.48 -12.82 1.06
CA LYS A 854 18.24 -11.53 0.37
C LYS A 854 18.40 -11.66 -1.15
N ALA A 855 19.44 -12.37 -1.60
CA ALA A 855 19.69 -12.61 -3.02
C ALA A 855 18.64 -13.52 -3.68
N ASN A 856 18.17 -14.55 -2.97
CA ASN A 856 17.15 -15.49 -3.43
C ASN A 856 15.76 -14.85 -3.48
N ASP A 857 15.40 -13.99 -2.51
CA ASP A 857 14.16 -13.21 -2.53
C ASP A 857 14.12 -12.30 -3.78
N MET A 858 15.22 -11.60 -4.05
CA MET A 858 15.41 -10.80 -5.28
C MET A 858 15.35 -11.67 -6.55
N ALA A 859 15.97 -12.85 -6.56
CA ALA A 859 15.96 -13.75 -7.71
C ALA A 859 14.55 -14.29 -8.00
N PHE A 860 13.81 -14.69 -6.97
CA PHE A 860 12.45 -15.21 -7.04
C PHE A 860 11.47 -14.19 -7.65
N VAL A 861 11.50 -12.93 -7.16
CA VAL A 861 10.66 -11.83 -7.69
C VAL A 861 10.88 -11.58 -9.17
N HIS A 862 12.08 -11.85 -9.69
CA HIS A 862 12.48 -11.57 -11.07
C HIS A 862 12.58 -12.80 -11.98
N GLY A 863 12.26 -14.00 -11.50
CA GLY A 863 12.34 -15.24 -12.28
C GLY A 863 13.77 -15.62 -12.71
N VAL A 864 14.74 -15.35 -11.83
CA VAL A 864 16.17 -15.62 -12.05
C VAL A 864 16.52 -17.01 -11.53
N THR A 865 17.17 -17.84 -12.36
CA THR A 865 17.67 -19.15 -11.95
C THR A 865 18.94 -18.96 -11.12
N VAL A 866 19.04 -19.64 -9.98
CA VAL A 866 20.23 -19.62 -9.12
C VAL A 866 20.90 -20.98 -9.14
N ILE A 867 22.22 -21.02 -9.26
CA ILE A 867 23.04 -22.23 -9.22
C ILE A 867 24.14 -21.99 -8.19
N ALA A 868 24.26 -22.86 -7.19
CA ALA A 868 25.34 -22.81 -6.20
C ALA A 868 26.15 -24.11 -6.21
N ARG A 869 27.44 -24.02 -6.52
CA ARG A 869 28.36 -25.16 -6.46
C ARG A 869 29.14 -25.18 -5.14
N VAL A 870 29.10 -26.34 -4.48
CA VAL A 870 29.87 -26.71 -3.31
C VAL A 870 30.80 -27.86 -3.69
N SER A 871 32.07 -27.80 -3.29
CA SER A 871 33.03 -28.88 -3.47
C SER A 871 32.75 -30.04 -2.48
N PRO A 872 32.75 -31.32 -2.92
CA PRO A 872 32.40 -32.45 -2.07
C PRO A 872 33.38 -32.62 -0.89
N GLY A 873 32.84 -32.85 0.30
CA GLY A 873 33.62 -33.12 1.52
C GLY A 873 34.27 -31.90 2.19
N VAL A 874 34.05 -30.67 1.69
CA VAL A 874 34.61 -29.45 2.30
C VAL A 874 33.72 -28.88 3.42
N LEU A 875 32.39 -29.01 3.29
CA LEU A 875 31.42 -28.66 4.32
C LEU A 875 30.94 -29.92 5.05
N SER A 876 30.52 -29.79 6.32
CA SER A 876 29.94 -30.94 7.05
C SER A 876 28.54 -31.27 6.54
N ASP A 877 28.07 -32.51 6.76
CA ASP A 877 26.71 -32.90 6.41
C ASP A 877 25.64 -32.01 7.09
N GLU A 878 25.94 -31.41 8.25
CA GLU A 878 25.01 -30.48 8.90
C GLU A 878 25.00 -29.11 8.21
N ASP A 879 26.16 -28.60 7.82
CA ASP A 879 26.28 -27.35 7.07
C ASP A 879 25.65 -27.47 5.69
N ILE A 880 25.82 -28.62 5.02
CA ILE A 880 25.16 -28.93 3.75
C ILE A 880 23.63 -29.00 3.93
N ARG A 881 23.13 -29.65 4.99
CA ARG A 881 21.68 -29.64 5.31
C ARG A 881 21.13 -28.24 5.59
N ARG A 882 21.88 -27.40 6.33
CA ARG A 882 21.52 -26.00 6.63
C ARG A 882 21.51 -25.15 5.35
N LEU A 883 22.51 -25.31 4.50
CA LEU A 883 22.62 -24.58 3.23
C LEU A 883 21.52 -24.99 2.24
N ASN A 884 21.21 -26.30 2.15
CA ASN A 884 20.19 -26.84 1.26
C ASN A 884 18.78 -26.30 1.55
N ALA A 885 18.49 -25.87 2.79
CA ALA A 885 17.21 -25.26 3.15
C ALA A 885 16.93 -23.92 2.42
N GLU A 886 17.94 -23.31 1.80
CA GLU A 886 17.81 -22.05 1.04
C GLU A 886 17.56 -22.25 -0.47
N PHE A 887 17.57 -23.50 -0.97
CA PHE A 887 17.45 -23.88 -2.38
C PHE A 887 16.22 -24.76 -2.64
N ASP A 888 15.78 -24.87 -3.90
CA ASP A 888 14.60 -25.65 -4.29
C ASP A 888 14.93 -27.11 -4.63
N GLU A 889 16.14 -27.38 -5.13
CA GLU A 889 16.54 -28.70 -5.63
C GLU A 889 18.04 -28.98 -5.34
N TYR A 890 18.32 -30.16 -4.80
CA TYR A 890 19.67 -30.63 -4.43
C TYR A 890 20.17 -31.66 -5.43
N LEU A 891 21.35 -31.44 -6.00
CA LEU A 891 21.99 -32.33 -6.97
C LEU A 891 23.36 -32.76 -6.46
N ASP A 892 23.48 -34.02 -6.04
CA ASP A 892 24.75 -34.63 -5.68
C ASP A 892 25.41 -35.28 -6.90
N LEU A 893 26.50 -34.68 -7.37
CA LEU A 893 27.29 -35.14 -8.50
C LEU A 893 28.68 -35.61 -8.07
N SER A 894 28.92 -35.83 -6.76
CA SER A 894 30.21 -36.29 -6.22
C SER A 894 30.70 -37.62 -6.80
N ALA A 895 29.79 -38.46 -7.31
CA ALA A 895 30.10 -39.72 -7.98
C ALA A 895 30.52 -39.59 -9.47
N HIS A 896 30.43 -38.39 -10.05
CA HIS A 896 30.85 -38.13 -11.44
C HIS A 896 32.25 -37.49 -11.44
N LEU A 897 33.27 -38.32 -11.72
CA LEU A 897 34.69 -37.95 -11.85
C LEU A 897 35.04 -37.56 -13.30
#